data_AF-A0A2E3RMW7-F1
#
_entry.id   AF-A0A2E3RMW7-F1
#
_cell.length_a   1.000
_cell.length_b   1.000
_cell.length_c   1.000
_cell.angle_alpha   90.00
_cell.angle_beta   90.00
_cell.angle_gamma   90.00
#
_symmetry.space_group_name_H-M   'P 1'
#
loop_
_entity.id
_entity.type
_entity.pdbx_description
1 polymer ?
#
loop_
_entity_poly.entity_id
_entity_poly.type
_entity_poly.pdbx_seq_one_letter_code
_entity_poly.pdbx_strand_id
1 'polypeptide(L)'
;MVGDSTEFWRQTVLETVLITALAHLHQDPPTVPCSHEEMIRQIDTMQQSHGNHVDIQLLGTSLHGLSIPLITIVHDGPVAAEDRPALLIVGGLDSTHPASSRFVMDIAKELAASDDCPILAERTVYLVPRANPDAYEWMRQSPVNRGTNARSIDEDRDREFDEDGPDDLNGDGVITRMRVFDPDKADRMEDPEESRLDKKPDPSKSERAEFYVTSEGIDNDGDGQLNEDPPGGVNLDMNFMHNYPYHDDLSGRWQLSEPESHALANFLLDHPRIITVMTYGIHDNLARKPSESGQNKSGVPNTLDAKDVDFYTTISDRYIEITGYAPAPTVGTDGSFHGWVYAQLGMPSFTTPGWNMPTKGKSKDKQAPADQPGNDAKADANSLTPSPVGDISMETLTELMEYAQSQGMQVDETRMSRLTVEMVENYSKMAGIEVRRIKTAEPAQATKTSKKEKSPWLEYIDEQRDGEGFVQWQWHDHPEYGRVQIGGWIPGYRMTPPEEEFDEVARKQAAFLVQLMDLYPRLELEDLQVKRLSRNIYEVEATLVNDGFMPAGTAMASKNRRSRPHVVRIGVDKESIVSGTPVHKTWTVPGSGGRNKYRWIIEHPDGEPIQVSVYSEKFGSLSQSHQTSELKEQGQ
;
A
#
# COMPACT_ATOMS: atom_id res chain seq x y z
N MET A 1 60.58 8.25 42.97
CA MET A 1 60.01 7.52 41.82
C MET A 1 58.54 7.87 41.75
N VAL A 2 58.25 9.00 41.13
CA VAL A 2 56.89 9.39 40.72
C VAL A 2 56.90 9.12 39.23
N GLY A 3 56.46 7.93 38.85
CA GLY A 3 56.42 7.45 37.47
C GLY A 3 54.97 7.27 37.06
N ASP A 4 54.58 8.08 36.08
CA ASP A 4 53.48 7.91 35.12
C ASP A 4 52.19 7.22 35.56
N SER A 5 51.34 7.96 36.28
CA SER A 5 49.89 7.70 36.26
C SER A 5 49.22 8.24 35.00
N THR A 6 49.90 9.07 34.22
CA THR A 6 49.40 9.72 33.00
C THR A 6 49.41 8.82 31.77
N GLU A 7 50.38 7.92 31.63
CA GLU A 7 50.39 6.91 30.55
C GLU A 7 49.27 5.89 30.70
N PHE A 8 48.99 5.42 31.93
CA PHE A 8 47.96 4.41 32.17
C PHE A 8 46.55 4.91 31.77
N TRP A 9 46.19 6.14 32.14
CA TRP A 9 44.91 6.73 31.73
C TRP A 9 44.82 7.01 30.23
N ARG A 10 45.93 7.36 29.57
CA ARG A 10 45.94 7.54 28.11
C ARG A 10 45.76 6.22 27.38
N GLN A 11 46.37 5.15 27.88
CA GLN A 11 46.30 3.82 27.26
C GLN A 11 44.92 3.18 27.48
N THR A 12 44.32 3.30 28.67
CA THR A 12 42.94 2.82 28.91
C THR A 12 41.89 3.62 28.12
N VAL A 13 42.06 4.95 27.97
CA VAL A 13 41.16 5.76 27.14
C VAL A 13 41.35 5.44 25.65
N LEU A 14 42.59 5.24 25.18
CA LEU A 14 42.85 4.83 23.80
C LEU A 14 42.32 3.43 23.51
N GLU A 15 42.49 2.44 24.40
CA GLU A 15 41.93 1.10 24.24
C GLU A 15 40.41 1.10 24.33
N THR A 16 39.81 1.89 25.22
CA THR A 16 38.35 2.03 25.29
C THR A 16 37.82 2.69 24.03
N VAL A 17 38.44 3.78 23.55
CA VAL A 17 38.08 4.47 22.30
C VAL A 17 38.34 3.57 21.08
N LEU A 18 39.39 2.74 21.07
CA LEU A 18 39.62 1.76 20.00
C LEU A 18 38.57 0.64 20.03
N ILE A 19 38.14 0.18 21.22
CA ILE A 19 37.12 -0.84 21.37
C ILE A 19 35.73 -0.29 21.00
N THR A 20 35.40 0.97 21.34
CA THR A 20 34.16 1.60 20.84
C THR A 20 34.25 1.91 19.35
N ALA A 21 35.41 2.32 18.82
CA ALA A 21 35.59 2.55 17.39
C ALA A 21 35.53 1.24 16.58
N LEU A 22 36.08 0.13 17.11
CA LEU A 22 35.99 -1.19 16.49
C LEU A 22 34.59 -1.82 16.64
N ALA A 23 33.87 -1.53 17.72
CA ALA A 23 32.47 -1.95 17.88
C ALA A 23 31.51 -1.22 16.93
N HIS A 24 31.88 -0.04 16.43
CA HIS A 24 31.14 0.66 15.36
C HIS A 24 31.52 0.19 13.95
N LEU A 25 32.52 -0.70 13.80
CA LEU A 25 32.98 -1.17 12.50
C LEU A 25 32.37 -2.50 12.04
N HIS A 26 31.57 -3.17 12.87
CA HIS A 26 30.82 -4.38 12.50
C HIS A 26 29.43 -4.32 13.14
N GLN A 27 28.58 -3.46 12.59
CA GLN A 27 27.14 -3.69 12.69
C GLN A 27 26.78 -4.62 11.54
N ASP A 28 26.28 -5.82 11.83
CA ASP A 28 25.62 -6.61 10.77
C ASP A 28 24.50 -5.73 10.21
N PRO A 29 24.47 -5.45 8.90
CA PRO A 29 23.47 -4.55 8.37
C PRO A 29 22.08 -5.13 8.67
N PRO A 30 21.11 -4.31 9.12
CA PRO A 30 19.77 -4.77 9.54
C PRO A 30 18.95 -5.41 8.40
N THR A 31 19.56 -5.63 7.24
CA THR A 31 18.96 -5.98 5.97
C THR A 31 19.26 -7.40 5.53
N VAL A 32 20.11 -8.16 6.22
CA VAL A 32 20.44 -9.54 5.81
C VAL A 32 19.31 -10.49 6.23
N PRO A 33 18.49 -10.99 5.30
CA PRO A 33 17.41 -11.91 5.62
C PRO A 33 17.98 -13.25 6.11
N CYS A 34 17.22 -14.03 6.88
CA CYS A 34 17.61 -15.41 7.19
C CYS A 34 17.79 -16.25 5.92
N SER A 35 18.64 -17.27 5.97
CA SER A 35 18.78 -18.20 4.84
C SER A 35 17.46 -18.90 4.56
N HIS A 36 17.27 -19.30 3.30
CA HIS A 36 16.11 -20.03 2.85
C HIS A 36 15.97 -21.35 3.61
N GLU A 37 17.08 -22.04 3.86
CA GLU A 37 17.08 -23.26 4.68
C GLU A 37 16.61 -22.99 6.12
N GLU A 38 17.05 -21.89 6.73
CA GLU A 38 16.59 -21.48 8.07
C GLU A 38 15.09 -21.18 8.06
N MET A 39 14.59 -20.48 7.04
CA MET A 39 13.15 -20.22 6.89
C MET A 39 12.35 -21.51 6.75
N ILE A 40 12.80 -22.47 5.93
CA ILE A 40 12.13 -23.78 5.80
C ILE A 40 12.11 -24.48 7.16
N ARG A 41 13.21 -24.45 7.93
CA ARG A 41 13.24 -25.02 9.29
C ARG A 41 12.26 -24.33 10.25
N GLN A 42 12.06 -23.02 10.13
CA GLN A 42 11.03 -22.30 10.90
C GLN A 42 9.61 -22.71 10.49
N ILE A 43 9.37 -22.89 9.20
CA ILE A 43 8.07 -23.36 8.66
C ILE A 43 7.76 -24.77 9.18
N ASP A 44 8.73 -25.69 9.13
CA ASP A 44 8.57 -27.06 9.64
C ASP A 44 8.29 -27.07 11.16
N THR A 45 8.99 -26.23 11.91
CA THR A 45 8.78 -26.08 13.37
C THR A 45 7.38 -25.56 13.68
N MET A 46 6.88 -24.61 12.88
CA MET A 46 5.53 -24.07 13.00
C MET A 46 4.47 -25.15 12.72
N GLN A 47 4.62 -25.95 11.66
CA GLN A 47 3.69 -27.06 11.39
C GLN A 47 3.73 -28.13 12.49
N GLN A 48 4.90 -28.44 13.04
CA GLN A 48 4.98 -29.39 14.16
C GLN A 48 4.27 -28.89 15.42
N SER A 49 4.31 -27.58 15.66
CA SER A 49 3.71 -26.94 16.83
C SER A 49 2.21 -26.69 16.68
N HIS A 50 1.75 -26.39 15.45
CA HIS A 50 0.39 -25.98 15.13
C HIS A 50 -0.25 -26.79 14.00
N GLY A 51 0.07 -28.09 13.89
CA GLY A 51 -0.31 -28.93 12.75
C GLY A 51 -1.83 -29.16 12.57
N ASN A 52 -2.65 -28.80 13.55
CA ASN A 52 -4.10 -28.78 13.40
C ASN A 52 -4.58 -27.59 12.56
N HIS A 53 -3.79 -26.50 12.51
CA HIS A 53 -4.14 -25.27 11.82
C HIS A 53 -3.28 -25.00 10.58
N VAL A 54 -2.13 -25.66 10.47
CA VAL A 54 -1.09 -25.37 9.47
C VAL A 54 -0.88 -26.57 8.55
N ASP A 55 -1.11 -26.36 7.25
CA ASP A 55 -0.69 -27.27 6.18
C ASP A 55 0.42 -26.61 5.34
N ILE A 56 1.37 -27.40 4.86
CA ILE A 56 2.48 -26.92 4.04
C ILE A 56 2.52 -27.70 2.73
N GLN A 57 2.54 -26.95 1.63
CA GLN A 57 2.62 -27.49 0.28
C GLN A 57 3.77 -26.82 -0.48
N LEU A 58 4.17 -27.43 -1.59
CA LEU A 58 5.10 -26.83 -2.52
C LEU A 58 4.32 -26.04 -3.57
N LEU A 59 4.49 -24.72 -3.61
CA LEU A 59 3.92 -23.87 -4.66
C LEU A 59 4.61 -24.12 -6.00
N GLY A 60 5.93 -24.22 -5.96
CA GLY A 60 6.79 -24.33 -7.13
C GLY A 60 8.25 -24.40 -6.75
N THR A 61 9.11 -24.30 -7.76
CA THR A 61 10.57 -24.32 -7.61
C THR A 61 11.13 -23.12 -8.37
N SER A 62 12.09 -22.43 -7.76
CA SER A 62 12.79 -21.31 -8.38
C SER A 62 13.67 -21.75 -9.54
N LEU A 63 14.20 -20.77 -10.27
CA LEU A 63 15.13 -20.99 -11.38
C LEU A 63 16.34 -21.84 -10.97
N HIS A 64 16.89 -21.63 -9.77
CA HIS A 64 18.05 -22.36 -9.24
C HIS A 64 17.69 -23.59 -8.39
N GLY A 65 16.42 -24.01 -8.38
CA GLY A 65 16.02 -25.27 -7.75
C GLY A 65 15.61 -25.16 -6.28
N LEU A 66 15.45 -23.95 -5.72
CA LEU A 66 14.98 -23.75 -4.36
C LEU A 66 13.45 -23.91 -4.30
N SER A 67 12.96 -24.51 -3.21
CA SER A 67 11.53 -24.71 -3.00
C SER A 67 10.81 -23.40 -2.68
N ILE A 68 9.65 -23.17 -3.27
CA ILE A 68 8.78 -22.06 -2.89
C ILE A 68 7.66 -22.63 -2.02
N PRO A 69 7.71 -22.45 -0.68
CA PRO A 69 6.71 -23.01 0.20
C PRO A 69 5.39 -22.24 0.10
N LEU A 70 4.29 -22.99 0.19
CA LEU A 70 2.94 -22.48 0.40
C LEU A 70 2.49 -22.92 1.79
N ILE A 71 2.15 -21.97 2.64
CA ILE A 71 1.59 -22.22 3.97
C ILE A 71 0.09 -21.98 3.89
N THR A 72 -0.70 -22.94 4.36
CA THR A 72 -2.15 -22.79 4.53
C THR A 72 -2.47 -22.72 6.00
N ILE A 73 -3.14 -21.65 6.43
CA ILE A 73 -3.63 -21.48 7.80
C ILE A 73 -5.16 -21.50 7.78
N VAL A 74 -5.74 -22.40 8.59
CA VAL A 74 -7.18 -22.63 8.65
C VAL A 74 -7.58 -23.23 10.00
N HIS A 75 -8.77 -22.88 10.51
CA HIS A 75 -9.36 -23.55 11.69
C HIS A 75 -10.47 -24.53 11.28
N ASP A 76 -10.82 -25.43 12.19
CA ASP A 76 -11.96 -26.32 12.02
C ASP A 76 -13.24 -25.51 11.78
N GLY A 77 -13.99 -25.90 10.75
CA GLY A 77 -15.17 -25.17 10.30
C GLY A 77 -16.10 -26.05 9.46
N PRO A 78 -17.34 -25.58 9.20
CA PRO A 78 -18.39 -26.39 8.59
C PRO A 78 -18.18 -26.68 7.10
N VAL A 79 -17.31 -25.92 6.42
CA VAL A 79 -16.96 -26.06 5.01
C VAL A 79 -15.50 -26.51 4.89
N ALA A 80 -15.16 -27.34 3.91
CA ALA A 80 -13.77 -27.73 3.66
C ALA A 80 -12.89 -26.51 3.32
N ALA A 81 -11.61 -26.52 3.71
CA ALA A 81 -10.72 -25.36 3.60
C ALA A 81 -10.59 -24.83 2.15
N GLU A 82 -10.52 -25.75 1.19
CA GLU A 82 -10.42 -25.48 -0.24
C GLU A 82 -11.70 -24.86 -0.85
N ASP A 83 -12.83 -24.97 -0.16
CA ASP A 83 -14.13 -24.45 -0.60
C ASP A 83 -14.50 -23.11 0.06
N ARG A 84 -13.72 -22.65 1.03
CA ARG A 84 -13.93 -21.36 1.72
C ARG A 84 -13.37 -20.19 0.90
N PRO A 85 -14.01 -19.01 0.93
CA PRO A 85 -13.40 -17.79 0.41
C PRO A 85 -12.04 -17.56 1.06
N ALA A 86 -11.03 -17.27 0.25
CA ALA A 86 -9.65 -17.27 0.68
C ALA A 86 -8.90 -15.95 0.39
N LEU A 87 -7.91 -15.71 1.24
CA LEU A 87 -6.90 -14.66 1.11
C LEU A 87 -5.57 -15.29 0.70
N LEU A 88 -4.92 -14.76 -0.33
CA LEU A 88 -3.52 -15.06 -0.63
C LEU A 88 -2.62 -13.92 -0.14
N ILE A 89 -1.58 -14.23 0.61
CA ILE A 89 -0.55 -13.30 1.09
C ILE A 89 0.77 -13.68 0.43
N VAL A 90 1.43 -12.75 -0.25
CA VAL A 90 2.71 -12.98 -0.93
C VAL A 90 3.74 -12.00 -0.42
N GLY A 91 4.94 -12.50 -0.08
CA GLY A 91 6.10 -11.72 0.29
C GLY A 91 7.35 -12.18 -0.47
N GLY A 92 8.39 -11.36 -0.45
CA GLY A 92 9.68 -11.68 -1.04
C GLY A 92 9.65 -11.92 -2.55
N LEU A 93 8.85 -11.13 -3.29
CA LEU A 93 8.97 -11.04 -4.76
C LEU A 93 10.27 -10.33 -5.17
N ASP A 94 10.70 -9.35 -4.36
CA ASP A 94 11.84 -8.48 -4.59
C ASP A 94 12.69 -8.40 -3.32
N SER A 95 13.94 -8.87 -3.37
CA SER A 95 14.90 -8.85 -2.26
C SER A 95 15.46 -7.46 -1.92
N THR A 96 15.24 -6.44 -2.77
CA THR A 96 15.52 -5.04 -2.38
C THR A 96 14.61 -4.57 -1.25
N HIS A 97 13.53 -5.31 -0.98
CA HIS A 97 12.68 -5.18 0.20
C HIS A 97 12.76 -6.43 1.10
N PRO A 98 13.90 -6.65 1.79
CA PRO A 98 14.19 -7.90 2.49
C PRO A 98 13.18 -8.20 3.61
N ALA A 99 12.67 -7.17 4.28
CA ALA A 99 11.69 -7.27 5.36
C ALA A 99 10.37 -7.94 4.92
N SER A 100 10.00 -7.88 3.64
CA SER A 100 8.76 -8.47 3.13
C SER A 100 8.63 -9.96 3.44
N SER A 101 9.73 -10.71 3.30
CA SER A 101 9.73 -12.15 3.56
C SER A 101 9.56 -12.45 5.06
N ARG A 102 10.20 -11.64 5.92
CA ARG A 102 10.07 -11.75 7.37
C ARG A 102 8.66 -11.39 7.83
N PHE A 103 8.03 -10.36 7.29
CA PHE A 103 6.66 -9.99 7.63
C PHE A 103 5.68 -11.13 7.38
N VAL A 104 5.73 -11.76 6.20
CA VAL A 104 4.81 -12.86 5.89
C VAL A 104 5.07 -14.06 6.79
N MET A 105 6.33 -14.35 7.12
CA MET A 105 6.69 -15.39 8.10
C MET A 105 6.14 -15.10 9.50
N ASP A 106 6.26 -13.87 9.98
CA ASP A 106 5.82 -13.52 11.34
C ASP A 106 4.29 -13.41 11.42
N ILE A 107 3.62 -12.95 10.36
CA ILE A 107 2.16 -13.04 10.22
C ILE A 107 1.71 -14.51 10.24
N ALA A 108 2.42 -15.40 9.54
CA ALA A 108 2.11 -16.83 9.57
C ALA A 108 2.20 -17.40 10.98
N LYS A 109 3.25 -17.07 11.73
CA LYS A 109 3.42 -17.48 13.13
C LYS A 109 2.30 -16.94 14.03
N GLU A 110 1.97 -15.65 13.90
CA GLU A 110 0.92 -15.00 14.68
C GLU A 110 -0.45 -15.66 14.44
N LEU A 111 -0.81 -15.90 13.17
CA LEU A 111 -2.06 -16.56 12.81
C LEU A 111 -2.09 -18.03 13.24
N ALA A 112 -0.98 -18.76 13.09
CA ALA A 112 -0.88 -20.16 13.50
C ALA A 112 -1.00 -20.35 15.02
N ALA A 113 -0.47 -19.40 15.80
CA ALA A 113 -0.54 -19.41 17.26
C ALA A 113 -1.89 -18.92 17.81
N SER A 114 -2.74 -18.34 16.97
CA SER A 114 -4.03 -17.77 17.38
C SER A 114 -5.13 -18.82 17.46
N ASP A 115 -5.36 -19.43 18.62
CA ASP A 115 -6.47 -20.39 18.80
C ASP A 115 -7.87 -19.72 18.74
N ASP A 116 -7.96 -18.43 19.10
CA ASP A 116 -9.22 -17.67 19.15
C ASP A 116 -9.37 -16.71 17.97
N CYS A 117 -9.45 -17.28 16.77
CA CYS A 117 -9.66 -16.53 15.53
C CYS A 117 -10.85 -17.10 14.73
N PRO A 118 -12.10 -16.73 15.06
CA PRO A 118 -13.30 -17.31 14.44
C PRO A 118 -13.34 -17.16 12.92
N ILE A 119 -12.75 -16.09 12.37
CA ILE A 119 -12.73 -15.86 10.92
C ILE A 119 -11.99 -16.97 10.16
N LEU A 120 -11.00 -17.63 10.78
CA LEU A 120 -10.26 -18.75 10.19
C LEU A 120 -11.07 -20.06 10.14
N ALA A 121 -12.22 -20.14 10.84
CA ALA A 121 -13.18 -21.22 10.67
C ALA A 121 -14.07 -21.03 9.43
N GLU A 122 -14.14 -19.80 8.89
CA GLU A 122 -14.96 -19.47 7.73
C GLU A 122 -14.15 -19.11 6.48
N ARG A 123 -12.85 -18.82 6.64
CA ARG A 123 -11.94 -18.37 5.58
C ARG A 123 -10.66 -19.20 5.62
N THR A 124 -9.98 -19.24 4.48
CA THR A 124 -8.67 -19.89 4.35
C THR A 124 -7.62 -18.85 4.01
N VAL A 125 -6.46 -18.91 4.68
CA VAL A 125 -5.34 -18.02 4.39
C VAL A 125 -4.21 -18.83 3.77
N TYR A 126 -3.80 -18.44 2.56
CA TYR A 126 -2.62 -18.96 1.89
C TYR A 126 -1.50 -17.94 2.01
N LEU A 127 -0.30 -18.36 2.40
CA LEU A 127 0.87 -17.50 2.53
C LEU A 127 2.05 -18.06 1.73
N VAL A 128 2.67 -17.19 0.93
CA VAL A 128 3.92 -17.45 0.21
C VAL A 128 4.97 -16.51 0.81
N PRO A 129 5.76 -16.96 1.79
CA PRO A 129 6.66 -16.09 2.54
C PRO A 129 7.85 -15.59 1.72
N ARG A 130 8.25 -16.32 0.68
CA ARG A 130 9.34 -15.91 -0.21
C ARG A 130 9.10 -16.46 -1.60
N ALA A 131 8.57 -15.61 -2.48
CA ALA A 131 8.34 -15.96 -3.87
C ALA A 131 9.65 -16.07 -4.69
N ASN A 132 10.69 -15.32 -4.30
CA ASN A 132 11.98 -15.26 -4.97
C ASN A 132 13.12 -15.76 -4.07
N PRO A 133 13.21 -17.07 -3.76
CA PRO A 133 14.23 -17.57 -2.84
C PRO A 133 15.65 -17.36 -3.35
N ASP A 134 15.87 -17.38 -4.67
CA ASP A 134 17.18 -17.24 -5.29
C ASP A 134 17.78 -15.85 -5.05
N ALA A 135 16.97 -14.79 -5.22
CA ALA A 135 17.43 -13.42 -5.00
C ALA A 135 17.83 -13.17 -3.54
N TYR A 136 17.09 -13.76 -2.60
CA TYR A 136 17.39 -13.67 -1.17
C TYR A 136 18.65 -14.45 -0.77
N GLU A 137 18.91 -15.61 -1.38
CA GLU A 137 20.17 -16.34 -1.14
C GLU A 137 21.37 -15.59 -1.69
N TRP A 138 21.21 -14.98 -2.87
CA TRP A 138 22.26 -14.16 -3.47
C TRP A 138 22.54 -12.88 -2.65
N MET A 139 21.51 -12.20 -2.16
CA MET A 139 21.64 -10.99 -1.32
C MET A 139 22.45 -11.27 -0.04
N ARG A 140 22.43 -12.51 0.47
CA ARG A 140 23.25 -12.90 1.63
C ARG A 140 24.74 -13.08 1.30
N GLN A 141 25.07 -13.25 0.02
CA GLN A 141 26.41 -13.54 -0.47
C GLN A 141 27.08 -12.32 -1.12
N SER A 142 26.30 -11.30 -1.45
CA SER A 142 26.77 -10.09 -2.14
C SER A 142 26.26 -8.82 -1.44
N PRO A 143 27.10 -7.77 -1.28
CA PRO A 143 26.66 -6.47 -0.79
C PRO A 143 25.82 -5.70 -1.83
N VAL A 144 25.82 -6.13 -3.09
CA VAL A 144 25.03 -5.52 -4.16
C VAL A 144 23.56 -5.76 -3.87
N ASN A 145 22.76 -4.70 -3.82
CA ASN A 145 21.33 -4.83 -3.60
C ASN A 145 20.64 -5.14 -4.93
N ARG A 146 20.08 -6.34 -5.06
CA ARG A 146 19.37 -6.78 -6.28
C ARG A 146 18.02 -7.38 -5.93
N GLY A 147 17.02 -7.15 -6.79
CA GLY A 147 15.67 -7.71 -6.68
C GLY A 147 15.39 -8.90 -7.60
N THR A 148 16.28 -9.19 -8.55
CA THR A 148 16.04 -10.15 -9.64
C THR A 148 16.41 -11.59 -9.26
N ASN A 149 15.81 -12.57 -9.94
CA ASN A 149 15.93 -14.01 -9.67
C ASN A 149 17.24 -14.70 -10.11
N ALA A 150 18.31 -13.93 -10.35
CA ALA A 150 19.65 -14.44 -10.67
C ALA A 150 19.79 -15.15 -12.02
N ARG A 151 18.82 -14.98 -12.93
CA ARG A 151 18.98 -15.46 -14.30
C ARG A 151 20.14 -14.72 -14.97
N SER A 152 21.19 -15.44 -15.39
CA SER A 152 22.22 -14.86 -16.24
C SER A 152 21.62 -14.31 -17.52
N ILE A 153 21.88 -13.04 -17.78
CA ILE A 153 21.45 -12.31 -18.98
C ILE A 153 22.62 -11.47 -19.46
N ASP A 154 22.73 -11.36 -20.77
CA ASP A 154 23.69 -10.50 -21.48
C ASP A 154 22.84 -9.29 -21.88
N GLU A 155 22.89 -8.22 -21.07
CA GLU A 155 21.95 -7.08 -21.13
C GLU A 155 22.23 -6.22 -22.38
N ASP A 156 23.49 -6.04 -22.74
CA ASP A 156 23.91 -5.20 -23.87
C ASP A 156 24.12 -5.96 -25.21
N ARG A 157 24.17 -7.30 -25.16
CA ARG A 157 24.32 -8.26 -26.27
C ARG A 157 25.71 -8.34 -26.87
N ASP A 158 26.75 -8.10 -26.09
CA ASP A 158 28.13 -8.16 -26.53
C ASP A 158 28.77 -9.57 -26.41
N ARG A 159 28.06 -10.50 -25.75
CA ARG A 159 28.37 -11.93 -25.47
C ARG A 159 29.21 -12.20 -24.23
N GLU A 160 29.52 -11.18 -23.45
CA GLU A 160 29.94 -11.34 -22.08
C GLU A 160 28.67 -11.30 -21.18
N PHE A 161 28.78 -11.64 -19.90
CA PHE A 161 27.62 -11.82 -19.02
C PHE A 161 27.98 -11.31 -17.62
N ASP A 162 27.10 -10.51 -17.02
CA ASP A 162 27.21 -10.08 -15.62
C ASP A 162 28.56 -9.38 -15.31
N GLU A 163 28.98 -8.43 -16.16
CA GLU A 163 30.34 -7.84 -16.17
C GLU A 163 30.62 -6.88 -15.01
N ASP A 164 29.85 -5.79 -14.90
CA ASP A 164 30.22 -4.64 -14.06
C ASP A 164 29.08 -4.26 -13.10
N GLY A 165 29.04 -4.91 -11.94
CA GLY A 165 28.16 -4.52 -10.83
C GLY A 165 28.78 -3.50 -9.88
N PRO A 166 27.97 -2.81 -9.08
CA PRO A 166 28.45 -1.93 -8.01
C PRO A 166 29.46 -2.62 -7.08
N ASP A 167 30.52 -1.91 -6.71
CA ASP A 167 31.54 -2.38 -5.77
C ASP A 167 31.51 -1.59 -4.47
N ASP A 168 31.81 -2.27 -3.38
CA ASP A 168 32.11 -1.64 -2.09
C ASP A 168 33.56 -1.12 -2.10
N LEU A 169 33.74 0.11 -2.60
CA LEU A 169 35.04 0.76 -2.75
C LEU A 169 35.60 1.22 -1.40
N ASN A 170 34.74 1.61 -0.47
CA ASN A 170 35.15 2.09 0.84
C ASN A 170 35.35 0.96 1.88
N GLY A 171 34.91 -0.26 1.57
CA GLY A 171 35.07 -1.47 2.39
C GLY A 171 34.20 -1.49 3.64
N ASP A 172 33.07 -0.77 3.64
CA ASP A 172 32.14 -0.68 4.77
C ASP A 172 31.07 -1.79 4.79
N GLY A 173 31.08 -2.67 3.79
CA GLY A 173 30.18 -3.80 3.64
C GLY A 173 28.81 -3.46 3.05
N VAL A 174 28.56 -2.19 2.66
CA VAL A 174 27.31 -1.74 2.05
C VAL A 174 27.56 -0.85 0.85
N ILE A 175 26.89 -1.16 -0.26
CA ILE A 175 27.03 -0.33 -1.46
C ILE A 175 26.12 0.88 -1.35
N THR A 176 26.73 2.07 -1.24
CA THR A 176 26.01 3.33 -1.11
C THR A 176 26.06 4.12 -2.43
N ARG A 177 26.01 5.45 -2.34
CA ARG A 177 26.01 6.34 -3.50
C ARG A 177 27.36 7.03 -3.61
N MET A 178 27.72 7.40 -4.82
CA MET A 178 28.93 8.15 -5.13
C MET A 178 28.57 9.49 -5.78
N ARG A 179 29.08 10.59 -5.24
CA ARG A 179 29.06 11.93 -5.88
C ARG A 179 30.31 12.08 -6.73
N VAL A 180 30.10 12.24 -8.04
CA VAL A 180 31.18 12.42 -9.03
C VAL A 180 31.17 13.88 -9.50
N PHE A 181 32.30 14.55 -9.33
CA PHE A 181 32.47 15.99 -9.62
C PHE A 181 32.90 16.21 -11.07
N ASP A 182 32.01 15.90 -12.01
CA ASP A 182 32.18 16.14 -13.44
C ASP A 182 31.37 17.37 -13.89
N PRO A 183 32.02 18.48 -14.29
CA PRO A 183 31.34 19.70 -14.71
C PRO A 183 30.37 19.53 -15.88
N ASP A 184 30.61 18.55 -16.77
CA ASP A 184 29.79 18.35 -17.97
C ASP A 184 28.52 17.54 -17.67
N LYS A 185 28.58 16.67 -16.65
CA LYS A 185 27.47 15.79 -16.24
C LYS A 185 26.73 16.28 -14.98
N ALA A 186 27.30 17.21 -14.22
CA ALA A 186 26.76 17.68 -12.95
C ALA A 186 25.33 18.25 -13.09
N ASP A 187 24.41 17.70 -12.30
CA ASP A 187 23.01 18.13 -12.24
C ASP A 187 22.55 18.50 -10.81
N ARG A 188 23.40 18.27 -9.81
CA ARG A 188 23.08 18.39 -8.38
C ARG A 188 24.15 19.18 -7.63
N MET A 189 23.74 19.75 -6.50
CA MET A 189 24.61 20.39 -5.52
C MET A 189 24.24 19.92 -4.11
N GLU A 190 25.16 20.02 -3.16
CA GLU A 190 24.88 19.77 -1.74
C GLU A 190 23.82 20.73 -1.21
N ASP A 191 22.89 20.28 -0.36
CA ASP A 191 21.99 21.21 0.32
C ASP A 191 22.78 21.99 1.39
N PRO A 192 22.93 23.32 1.30
CA PRO A 192 23.72 24.10 2.26
C PRO A 192 23.21 24.01 3.71
N GLU A 193 21.95 23.62 3.90
CA GLU A 193 21.33 23.49 5.22
C GLU A 193 21.51 22.08 5.83
N GLU A 194 21.79 21.07 5.00
CA GLU A 194 21.94 19.67 5.42
C GLU A 194 22.83 18.93 4.41
N SER A 195 24.12 18.82 4.74
CA SER A 195 25.17 18.29 3.85
C SER A 195 24.95 16.84 3.41
N ARG A 196 24.19 16.08 4.19
CA ARG A 196 23.77 14.70 3.85
C ARG A 196 22.87 14.65 2.61
N LEU A 197 22.12 15.71 2.35
CA LEU A 197 21.18 15.79 1.24
C LEU A 197 21.77 16.56 0.06
N ASP A 198 21.20 16.33 -1.10
CA ASP A 198 21.52 17.02 -2.33
C ASP A 198 20.23 17.58 -2.98
N LYS A 199 20.39 18.65 -3.76
CA LYS A 199 19.29 19.33 -4.44
C LYS A 199 19.68 19.72 -5.86
N LYS A 200 18.66 19.92 -6.71
CA LYS A 200 18.87 20.58 -8.00
C LYS A 200 19.19 22.06 -7.76
N PRO A 201 20.20 22.63 -8.43
CA PRO A 201 20.54 24.04 -8.30
C PRO A 201 19.40 24.92 -8.80
N ASP A 202 19.12 26.01 -8.08
CA ASP A 202 18.15 27.03 -8.47
C ASP A 202 18.85 28.16 -9.26
N PRO A 203 18.60 28.30 -10.57
CA PRO A 203 19.22 29.35 -11.38
C PRO A 203 18.89 30.76 -10.89
N SER A 204 17.73 30.96 -10.26
CA SER A 204 17.32 32.27 -9.72
C SER A 204 18.18 32.71 -8.53
N LYS A 205 18.86 31.76 -7.88
CA LYS A 205 19.77 32.00 -6.76
C LYS A 205 21.25 31.96 -7.15
N SER A 206 21.55 31.90 -8.45
CA SER A 206 22.92 31.72 -8.97
C SER A 206 23.62 30.46 -8.43
N GLU A 207 22.83 29.45 -8.08
CA GLU A 207 23.34 28.13 -7.68
C GLU A 207 23.84 27.37 -8.91
N ARG A 208 24.87 26.53 -8.73
CA ARG A 208 25.47 25.73 -9.79
C ARG A 208 25.50 24.27 -9.38
N ALA A 209 25.34 23.38 -10.34
CA ALA A 209 25.60 21.97 -10.12
C ALA A 209 27.09 21.75 -9.92
N GLU A 210 27.43 20.85 -9.01
CA GLU A 210 28.79 20.52 -8.61
C GLU A 210 29.13 19.06 -8.89
N PHE A 211 28.14 18.18 -8.81
CA PHE A 211 28.31 16.75 -9.03
C PHE A 211 27.06 16.13 -9.65
N TYR A 212 27.21 14.91 -10.14
CA TYR A 212 26.10 13.97 -10.37
C TYR A 212 26.24 12.78 -9.42
N VAL A 213 25.16 12.05 -9.20
CA VAL A 213 25.13 10.94 -8.23
C VAL A 213 24.92 9.62 -8.94
N THR A 214 25.86 8.70 -8.78
CA THR A 214 25.79 7.31 -9.26
C THR A 214 25.91 6.32 -8.09
N SER A 215 25.82 5.02 -8.34
CA SER A 215 26.17 3.98 -7.36
C SER A 215 27.69 3.86 -7.24
N GLU A 216 28.18 3.44 -6.09
CA GLU A 216 29.59 3.12 -5.88
C GLU A 216 30.01 1.92 -6.76
N GLY A 217 31.20 1.95 -7.37
CA GLY A 217 31.70 0.90 -8.27
C GLY A 217 32.89 1.37 -9.12
N ILE A 218 33.66 0.44 -9.68
CA ILE A 218 34.77 0.70 -10.62
C ILE A 218 34.51 0.06 -11.99
N ASP A 219 35.32 0.41 -12.98
CA ASP A 219 35.38 -0.24 -14.30
C ASP A 219 36.25 -1.50 -14.14
N ASN A 220 35.63 -2.66 -13.92
CA ASN A 220 36.36 -3.88 -13.55
C ASN A 220 36.94 -4.61 -14.78
N ASP A 221 36.37 -4.40 -15.96
CA ASP A 221 36.76 -5.05 -17.22
C ASP A 221 37.61 -4.16 -18.16
N GLY A 222 37.65 -2.84 -17.91
CA GLY A 222 38.47 -1.86 -18.61
C GLY A 222 37.88 -1.36 -19.92
N ASP A 223 36.56 -1.44 -20.12
CA ASP A 223 35.88 -0.97 -21.34
C ASP A 223 35.64 0.56 -21.35
N GLY A 224 35.84 1.22 -20.21
CA GLY A 224 35.68 2.66 -20.02
C GLY A 224 34.29 3.09 -19.57
N GLN A 225 33.41 2.15 -19.25
CA GLN A 225 32.08 2.36 -18.71
C GLN A 225 32.01 1.82 -17.26
N LEU A 226 31.00 2.22 -16.49
CA LEU A 226 30.94 1.89 -15.05
C LEU A 226 29.56 1.44 -14.65
N ASN A 227 29.50 0.34 -13.90
CA ASN A 227 28.27 -0.28 -13.41
C ASN A 227 27.29 -0.63 -14.54
N GLU A 228 27.79 -1.05 -15.71
CA GLU A 228 26.95 -1.21 -16.90
C GLU A 228 26.11 -2.48 -16.87
N ASP A 229 26.64 -3.56 -16.28
CA ASP A 229 26.00 -4.87 -16.25
C ASP A 229 26.00 -5.48 -14.83
N PRO A 230 25.24 -4.89 -13.88
CA PRO A 230 25.09 -5.51 -12.57
C PRO A 230 24.50 -6.92 -12.72
N PRO A 231 24.91 -7.91 -11.89
CA PRO A 231 24.52 -9.30 -12.05
C PRO A 231 23.04 -9.46 -12.35
N GLY A 232 22.68 -9.84 -13.57
CA GLY A 232 21.38 -9.55 -14.15
C GLY A 232 20.24 -10.43 -13.66
N GLY A 233 19.14 -10.42 -14.40
CA GLY A 233 18.03 -11.35 -14.26
C GLY A 233 16.68 -10.68 -14.24
N VAL A 234 15.64 -11.45 -13.91
CA VAL A 234 14.26 -10.95 -14.01
C VAL A 234 13.76 -10.47 -12.66
N ASN A 235 13.27 -9.23 -12.61
CA ASN A 235 12.45 -8.76 -11.51
C ASN A 235 11.07 -9.42 -11.63
N LEU A 236 10.76 -10.32 -10.69
CA LEU A 236 9.50 -11.05 -10.72
C LEU A 236 8.28 -10.12 -10.71
N ASP A 237 8.36 -8.98 -10.02
CA ASP A 237 7.29 -7.97 -9.95
C ASP A 237 7.26 -7.02 -11.17
N MET A 238 7.94 -7.41 -12.26
CA MET A 238 7.79 -6.85 -13.60
C MET A 238 7.47 -7.91 -14.67
N ASN A 239 7.38 -9.19 -14.27
CA ASN A 239 7.24 -10.32 -15.19
C ASN A 239 5.77 -10.69 -15.49
N PHE A 240 4.78 -10.00 -14.91
CA PHE A 240 3.35 -10.29 -15.12
C PHE A 240 2.74 -9.52 -16.30
N MET A 241 1.58 -9.99 -16.77
CA MET A 241 1.03 -9.57 -18.07
C MET A 241 0.52 -8.12 -18.13
N HIS A 242 0.24 -7.47 -17.00
CA HIS A 242 -0.40 -6.15 -16.99
C HIS A 242 0.58 -5.05 -17.33
N ASN A 243 0.31 -4.31 -18.41
CA ASN A 243 1.24 -3.29 -18.95
C ASN A 243 2.68 -3.81 -19.03
N TYR A 244 2.85 -5.08 -19.43
CA TYR A 244 4.16 -5.71 -19.46
C TYR A 244 5.17 -4.83 -20.21
N PRO A 245 6.29 -4.45 -19.58
CA PRO A 245 7.27 -3.55 -20.17
C PRO A 245 8.12 -4.31 -21.20
N TYR A 246 7.68 -4.28 -22.46
CA TYR A 246 8.42 -4.92 -23.55
C TYR A 246 9.79 -4.28 -23.77
N HIS A 247 10.81 -5.11 -23.94
CA HIS A 247 12.21 -4.70 -24.17
C HIS A 247 12.86 -4.00 -22.98
N ASP A 248 12.30 -4.19 -21.78
CA ASP A 248 12.93 -3.86 -20.52
C ASP A 248 13.66 -5.10 -20.00
N ASP A 249 14.94 -4.96 -19.66
CA ASP A 249 15.81 -6.09 -19.35
C ASP A 249 15.42 -6.79 -18.04
N LEU A 250 14.82 -6.05 -17.10
CA LEU A 250 14.32 -6.58 -15.82
C LEU A 250 12.97 -7.30 -15.95
N SER A 251 12.23 -7.07 -17.03
CA SER A 251 10.87 -7.64 -17.24
C SER A 251 10.89 -9.13 -17.58
N GLY A 252 12.03 -9.64 -18.02
CA GLY A 252 12.18 -10.97 -18.59
C GLY A 252 11.92 -11.03 -20.10
N ARG A 253 12.14 -12.20 -20.68
CA ARG A 253 12.11 -12.37 -22.14
C ARG A 253 10.69 -12.35 -22.71
N TRP A 254 9.70 -12.74 -21.91
CA TRP A 254 8.28 -12.66 -22.19
C TRP A 254 7.48 -12.73 -20.88
N GLN A 255 6.20 -12.37 -20.94
CA GLN A 255 5.29 -12.43 -19.78
C GLN A 255 5.25 -13.83 -19.17
N LEU A 256 5.45 -13.92 -17.85
CA LEU A 256 5.53 -15.17 -17.09
C LEU A 256 6.65 -16.11 -17.60
N SER A 257 7.79 -15.54 -18.03
CA SER A 257 8.97 -16.33 -18.42
C SER A 257 9.62 -17.07 -17.26
N GLU A 258 9.42 -16.58 -16.03
CA GLU A 258 10.07 -17.11 -14.85
C GLU A 258 9.23 -18.19 -14.17
N PRO A 259 9.84 -19.30 -13.71
CA PRO A 259 9.12 -20.38 -13.05
C PRO A 259 8.39 -19.92 -11.78
N GLU A 260 8.94 -18.94 -11.06
CA GLU A 260 8.36 -18.36 -9.84
C GLU A 260 7.06 -17.61 -10.15
N SER A 261 7.11 -16.67 -11.10
CA SER A 261 5.93 -15.90 -11.52
C SER A 261 4.87 -16.80 -12.16
N HIS A 262 5.30 -17.82 -12.91
CA HIS A 262 4.42 -18.82 -13.50
C HIS A 262 3.73 -19.69 -12.42
N ALA A 263 4.44 -20.08 -11.36
CA ALA A 263 3.88 -20.84 -10.24
C ALA A 263 2.80 -20.04 -9.49
N LEU A 264 3.08 -18.77 -9.16
CA LEU A 264 2.10 -17.86 -8.55
C LEU A 264 0.86 -17.67 -9.43
N ALA A 265 1.06 -17.48 -10.74
CA ALA A 265 -0.04 -17.30 -11.68
C ALA A 265 -0.93 -18.55 -11.75
N ASN A 266 -0.34 -19.74 -11.88
CA ASN A 266 -1.09 -20.99 -11.93
C ASN A 266 -1.84 -21.26 -10.63
N PHE A 267 -1.20 -21.01 -9.48
CA PHE A 267 -1.86 -21.18 -8.19
C PHE A 267 -3.15 -20.36 -8.08
N LEU A 268 -3.12 -19.08 -8.45
CA LEU A 268 -4.32 -18.23 -8.45
C LEU A 268 -5.39 -18.70 -9.45
N LEU A 269 -4.98 -19.28 -10.58
CA LEU A 269 -5.91 -19.80 -11.60
C LEU A 269 -6.58 -21.11 -11.16
N ASP A 270 -5.85 -21.95 -10.43
CA ASP A 270 -6.30 -23.26 -9.94
C ASP A 270 -7.08 -23.15 -8.62
N HIS A 271 -7.01 -22.02 -7.92
CA HIS A 271 -7.70 -21.77 -6.65
C HIS A 271 -8.77 -20.67 -6.80
N PRO A 272 -9.93 -20.98 -7.44
CA PRO A 272 -10.97 -20.00 -7.73
C PRO A 272 -11.61 -19.36 -6.51
N ARG A 273 -11.45 -19.96 -5.32
CA ARG A 273 -11.93 -19.42 -4.05
C ARG A 273 -11.06 -18.29 -3.48
N ILE A 274 -9.88 -18.04 -4.05
CA ILE A 274 -9.10 -16.85 -3.69
C ILE A 274 -9.85 -15.63 -4.22
N ILE A 275 -10.26 -14.77 -3.30
CA ILE A 275 -11.05 -13.59 -3.62
C ILE A 275 -10.29 -12.29 -3.39
N THR A 276 -9.22 -12.30 -2.62
CA THR A 276 -8.35 -11.14 -2.38
C THR A 276 -6.89 -11.57 -2.35
N VAL A 277 -5.99 -10.69 -2.79
CA VAL A 277 -4.54 -10.86 -2.69
C VAL A 277 -3.94 -9.70 -1.90
N MET A 278 -3.03 -10.02 -0.97
CA MET A 278 -2.16 -9.09 -0.26
C MET A 278 -0.71 -9.33 -0.69
N THR A 279 -0.01 -8.29 -1.09
CA THR A 279 1.42 -8.35 -1.45
C THR A 279 2.23 -7.47 -0.50
N TYR A 280 3.21 -8.07 0.19
CA TYR A 280 4.23 -7.33 0.92
C TYR A 280 5.43 -7.10 0.00
N GLY A 281 5.69 -5.85 -0.36
CA GLY A 281 6.61 -5.52 -1.45
C GLY A 281 6.91 -4.02 -1.55
N ILE A 282 7.51 -3.61 -2.65
CA ILE A 282 7.93 -2.21 -2.88
C ILE A 282 6.75 -1.27 -3.18
N HIS A 283 5.59 -1.81 -3.58
CA HIS A 283 4.40 -1.02 -3.91
C HIS A 283 3.53 -0.74 -2.70
N ASP A 284 2.82 0.39 -2.72
CA ASP A 284 1.90 0.81 -1.66
C ASP A 284 0.60 1.34 -2.26
N ASN A 285 -0.50 0.64 -1.98
CA ASN A 285 -1.87 1.08 -2.29
C ASN A 285 -2.78 1.06 -1.05
N LEU A 286 -2.19 1.01 0.15
CA LEU A 286 -2.90 0.96 1.42
C LEU A 286 -2.63 2.21 2.26
N ALA A 287 -1.36 2.53 2.55
CA ALA A 287 -1.02 3.81 3.20
C ALA A 287 -1.08 4.95 2.18
N ARG A 288 -0.74 4.66 0.92
CA ARG A 288 -1.04 5.52 -0.23
C ARG A 288 -2.41 5.17 -0.79
N LYS A 289 -3.41 5.99 -0.43
CA LYS A 289 -4.77 5.84 -0.97
C LYS A 289 -4.75 5.77 -2.50
N PRO A 290 -5.28 4.69 -3.10
CA PRO A 290 -5.23 4.53 -4.53
C PRO A 290 -6.26 5.44 -5.20
N SER A 291 -5.95 5.87 -6.42
CA SER A 291 -6.83 6.69 -7.25
C SER A 291 -7.01 6.05 -8.62
N GLU A 292 -7.98 6.53 -9.39
CA GLU A 292 -8.00 6.27 -10.84
C GLU A 292 -6.85 7.01 -11.55
N SER A 293 -6.29 6.41 -12.60
CA SER A 293 -5.19 7.00 -13.39
C SER A 293 -5.36 6.79 -14.90
N GLY A 294 -6.60 6.96 -15.37
CA GLY A 294 -6.94 6.74 -16.77
C GLY A 294 -6.84 5.27 -17.18
N GLN A 295 -6.73 5.03 -18.49
CA GLN A 295 -6.71 3.70 -19.08
C GLN A 295 -5.56 3.56 -20.07
N ASN A 296 -5.06 2.34 -20.21
CA ASN A 296 -4.10 1.99 -21.26
C ASN A 296 -4.78 1.97 -22.64
N LYS A 297 -3.97 1.74 -23.70
CA LYS A 297 -4.45 1.69 -25.09
C LYS A 297 -5.54 0.64 -25.33
N SER A 298 -5.62 -0.38 -24.49
CA SER A 298 -6.61 -1.47 -24.56
C SER A 298 -7.89 -1.17 -23.77
N GLY A 299 -8.03 0.02 -23.18
CA GLY A 299 -9.19 0.42 -22.37
C GLY A 299 -9.24 -0.19 -20.98
N VAL A 300 -8.12 -0.78 -20.52
CA VAL A 300 -7.97 -1.32 -19.16
C VAL A 300 -7.45 -0.21 -18.24
N PRO A 301 -7.98 -0.03 -17.03
CA PRO A 301 -7.46 0.95 -16.08
C PRO A 301 -5.95 0.77 -15.82
N ASN A 302 -5.21 1.87 -15.71
CA ASN A 302 -3.79 1.82 -15.33
C ASN A 302 -3.59 1.55 -13.83
N THR A 303 -4.56 1.93 -13.01
CA THR A 303 -4.59 1.63 -11.56
C THR A 303 -5.91 0.96 -11.20
N LEU A 304 -6.92 1.74 -10.80
CA LEU A 304 -8.24 1.26 -10.41
C LEU A 304 -9.33 1.81 -11.33
N ASP A 305 -10.40 1.03 -11.45
CA ASP A 305 -11.69 1.50 -11.96
C ASP A 305 -12.29 2.51 -10.97
N ALA A 306 -12.84 3.61 -11.50
CA ALA A 306 -13.51 4.64 -10.72
C ALA A 306 -14.54 4.08 -9.70
N LYS A 307 -15.26 3.02 -10.08
CA LYS A 307 -16.29 2.40 -9.22
C LYS A 307 -15.73 1.55 -8.08
N ASP A 308 -14.45 1.21 -8.14
CA ASP A 308 -13.78 0.42 -7.11
C ASP A 308 -13.01 1.31 -6.11
N VAL A 309 -12.72 2.59 -6.45
CA VAL A 309 -11.92 3.51 -5.62
C VAL A 309 -12.46 3.69 -4.20
N ASP A 310 -13.78 3.80 -4.04
CA ASP A 310 -14.39 4.10 -2.73
C ASP A 310 -14.16 2.99 -1.70
N PHE A 311 -14.31 1.72 -2.11
CA PHE A 311 -14.11 0.61 -1.18
C PHE A 311 -12.62 0.40 -0.87
N TYR A 312 -11.74 0.62 -1.85
CA TYR A 312 -10.29 0.62 -1.63
C TYR A 312 -9.86 1.73 -0.67
N THR A 313 -10.45 2.91 -0.79
CA THR A 313 -10.20 4.04 0.13
C THR A 313 -10.60 3.70 1.55
N THR A 314 -11.76 3.05 1.73
CA THR A 314 -12.23 2.63 3.06
C THR A 314 -11.30 1.59 3.70
N ILE A 315 -10.77 0.65 2.90
CA ILE A 315 -9.79 -0.34 3.38
C ILE A 315 -8.46 0.34 3.72
N SER A 316 -8.03 1.30 2.91
CA SER A 316 -6.84 2.13 3.16
C SER A 316 -6.97 2.91 4.48
N ASP A 317 -8.15 3.49 4.75
CA ASP A 317 -8.40 4.20 6.01
C ASP A 317 -8.25 3.29 7.23
N ARG A 318 -8.77 2.07 7.17
CA ARG A 318 -8.58 1.07 8.24
C ARG A 318 -7.13 0.66 8.42
N TYR A 319 -6.41 0.46 7.31
CA TYR A 319 -4.99 0.14 7.36
C TYR A 319 -4.19 1.24 8.07
N ILE A 320 -4.43 2.50 7.70
CA ILE A 320 -3.77 3.67 8.30
C ILE A 320 -4.16 3.81 9.78
N GLU A 321 -5.43 3.56 10.14
CA GLU A 321 -5.90 3.60 11.53
C GLU A 321 -5.20 2.57 12.42
N ILE A 322 -4.99 1.35 11.92
CA ILE A 322 -4.33 0.27 12.68
C ILE A 322 -2.81 0.49 12.76
N THR A 323 -2.20 0.90 11.65
CA THR A 323 -0.74 0.91 11.53
C THR A 323 -0.11 2.25 11.90
N GLY A 324 -0.76 3.37 11.56
CA GLY A 324 -0.23 4.72 11.69
C GLY A 324 0.87 5.08 10.69
N TYR A 325 1.11 4.23 9.67
CA TYR A 325 2.23 4.41 8.73
C TYR A 325 1.99 5.50 7.69
N ALA A 326 3.07 6.19 7.33
CA ALA A 326 3.10 7.11 6.20
C ALA A 326 3.11 6.34 4.86
N PRO A 327 2.62 6.94 3.76
CA PRO A 327 2.71 6.33 2.44
C PRO A 327 4.16 6.19 1.98
N ALA A 328 4.49 5.05 1.37
CA ALA A 328 5.80 4.81 0.77
C ALA A 328 5.97 5.55 -0.56
N PRO A 329 7.22 5.76 -1.05
CA PRO A 329 7.47 6.34 -2.36
C PRO A 329 6.71 5.62 -3.48
N THR A 330 6.26 6.37 -4.50
CA THR A 330 5.56 5.78 -5.63
C THR A 330 6.53 4.99 -6.50
N VAL A 331 6.18 3.73 -6.79
CA VAL A 331 6.89 2.84 -7.71
C VAL A 331 5.94 2.53 -8.89
N GLY A 332 6.48 2.46 -10.11
CA GLY A 332 5.70 2.08 -11.30
C GLY A 332 5.13 0.67 -11.16
N THR A 333 3.92 0.43 -11.68
CA THR A 333 3.18 -0.83 -11.49
C THR A 333 3.14 -1.71 -12.75
N ASP A 334 3.90 -1.33 -13.78
CA ASP A 334 3.95 -2.03 -15.05
C ASP A 334 4.63 -3.39 -14.86
N GLY A 335 3.96 -4.45 -15.31
CA GLY A 335 4.41 -5.83 -15.11
C GLY A 335 4.22 -6.39 -13.69
N SER A 336 3.63 -5.62 -12.77
CA SER A 336 3.49 -6.03 -11.37
C SER A 336 2.46 -7.13 -11.14
N PHE A 337 2.72 -7.95 -10.13
CA PHE A 337 1.82 -9.01 -9.67
C PHE A 337 0.47 -8.44 -9.26
N HIS A 338 0.48 -7.41 -8.41
CA HIS A 338 -0.75 -6.81 -7.90
C HIS A 338 -1.57 -6.12 -9.02
N GLY A 339 -0.88 -5.48 -9.98
CA GLY A 339 -1.52 -4.89 -11.16
C GLY A 339 -2.23 -5.96 -12.01
N TRP A 340 -1.55 -7.09 -12.26
CA TRP A 340 -2.13 -8.22 -12.98
C TRP A 340 -3.33 -8.86 -12.29
N VAL A 341 -3.25 -9.07 -10.97
CA VAL A 341 -4.37 -9.61 -10.17
C VAL A 341 -5.62 -8.74 -10.31
N TYR A 342 -5.48 -7.43 -10.20
CA TYR A 342 -6.63 -6.53 -10.34
C TYR A 342 -7.13 -6.45 -11.78
N ALA A 343 -6.26 -6.10 -12.73
CA ALA A 343 -6.67 -5.78 -14.08
C ALA A 343 -7.12 -7.01 -14.90
N GLN A 344 -6.45 -8.16 -14.76
CA GLN A 344 -6.75 -9.35 -15.55
C GLN A 344 -7.70 -10.30 -14.81
N LEU A 345 -7.54 -10.50 -13.50
CA LEU A 345 -8.40 -11.42 -12.75
C LEU A 345 -9.66 -10.72 -12.18
N GLY A 346 -9.64 -9.38 -12.10
CA GLY A 346 -10.74 -8.60 -11.52
C GLY A 346 -10.85 -8.77 -9.99
N MET A 347 -9.76 -9.15 -9.33
CA MET A 347 -9.76 -9.44 -7.89
C MET A 347 -9.21 -8.25 -7.12
N PRO A 348 -9.78 -7.90 -5.95
CA PRO A 348 -9.13 -6.97 -5.02
C PRO A 348 -7.68 -7.40 -4.75
N SER A 349 -6.76 -6.50 -5.08
CA SER A 349 -5.31 -6.66 -4.84
C SER A 349 -4.80 -5.49 -4.02
N PHE A 350 -4.27 -5.79 -2.84
CA PHE A 350 -3.67 -4.82 -1.91
C PHE A 350 -2.16 -5.04 -1.84
N THR A 351 -1.42 -3.96 -1.68
CA THR A 351 0.04 -3.99 -1.57
C THR A 351 0.53 -2.96 -0.57
N THR A 352 1.56 -3.32 0.19
CA THR A 352 2.23 -2.44 1.13
C THR A 352 3.67 -2.88 1.36
N PRO A 353 4.59 -1.98 1.71
CA PRO A 353 5.88 -2.38 2.27
C PRO A 353 5.77 -3.03 3.64
N GLY A 354 4.60 -3.02 4.30
CA GLY A 354 4.40 -3.63 5.61
C GLY A 354 4.91 -2.79 6.77
N TRP A 355 5.94 -1.97 6.54
CA TRP A 355 6.40 -0.95 7.45
C TRP A 355 6.90 0.28 6.67
N ASN A 356 6.66 1.45 7.23
CA ASN A 356 7.24 2.71 6.82
C ASN A 356 7.26 3.61 8.05
N MET A 357 7.96 4.75 7.99
CA MET A 357 8.00 5.71 9.07
C MET A 357 6.61 5.96 9.66
N PRO A 358 6.41 5.69 10.97
CA PRO A 358 5.18 6.06 11.63
C PRO A 358 4.96 7.56 11.48
N THR A 359 3.77 7.96 11.08
CA THR A 359 3.42 9.38 11.15
C THR A 359 3.55 9.81 12.62
N LYS A 360 4.29 10.89 12.93
CA LYS A 360 4.36 11.43 14.30
C LYS A 360 2.94 11.70 14.76
N GLY A 361 2.34 10.72 15.45
CA GLY A 361 1.05 10.87 16.08
C GLY A 361 1.19 12.05 17.02
N LYS A 362 0.22 12.97 17.01
CA LYS A 362 0.06 13.89 18.12
C LYS A 362 -0.25 13.03 19.35
N SER A 363 0.78 12.56 20.04
CA SER A 363 0.64 11.96 21.36
C SER A 363 -0.04 13.02 22.23
N LYS A 364 -1.23 12.69 22.71
CA LYS A 364 -1.96 13.49 23.69
C LYS A 364 -1.35 13.30 25.07
N ASP A 365 -0.06 13.60 25.19
CA ASP A 365 0.61 13.76 26.47
C ASP A 365 1.57 14.94 26.38
N LYS A 366 0.99 16.14 26.46
CA LYS A 366 1.73 17.34 26.87
C LYS A 366 1.20 17.77 28.23
N GLN A 367 1.92 17.37 29.27
CA GLN A 367 1.93 18.10 30.53
C GLN A 367 2.31 19.55 30.24
N ALA A 368 1.42 20.46 30.61
CA ALA A 368 1.61 21.90 30.45
C ALA A 368 2.64 22.43 31.46
N PRO A 369 3.62 23.24 31.04
CA PRO A 369 4.29 24.18 31.91
C PRO A 369 3.59 25.55 31.92
N ALA A 370 3.72 26.22 33.05
CA ALA A 370 2.96 27.35 33.53
C ALA A 370 3.31 28.72 32.89
N ASP A 371 2.39 29.66 33.11
CA ASP A 371 2.42 31.10 32.83
C ASP A 371 3.76 31.81 33.09
N GLN A 372 4.09 32.80 32.23
CA GLN A 372 4.28 34.23 32.57
C GLN A 372 4.85 35.05 31.36
N PRO A 373 4.87 36.40 31.39
CA PRO A 373 3.80 37.26 30.91
C PRO A 373 4.27 38.21 29.78
N GLY A 374 3.36 39.04 29.29
CA GLY A 374 3.49 39.78 28.03
C GLY A 374 4.57 40.85 27.93
N ASN A 375 4.69 41.36 26.70
CA ASN A 375 5.30 42.65 26.45
C ASN A 375 4.53 43.36 25.32
N ASP A 376 4.05 44.55 25.65
CA ASP A 376 3.24 45.43 24.83
C ASP A 376 3.99 45.93 23.59
N ALA A 377 3.30 45.96 22.44
CA ALA A 377 3.73 46.70 21.27
C ALA A 377 2.57 47.56 20.72
N LYS A 378 2.74 48.87 20.94
CA LYS A 378 2.27 50.06 20.20
C LYS A 378 1.14 49.89 19.17
N ALA A 379 0.09 50.67 19.40
CA ALA A 379 -0.98 50.98 18.46
C ALA A 379 -0.50 51.72 17.20
N ASP A 380 -0.93 51.24 16.03
CA ASP A 380 -0.85 51.94 14.75
C ASP A 380 -2.27 52.17 14.20
N ALA A 381 -2.51 53.39 13.70
CA ALA A 381 -3.80 53.96 13.29
C ALA A 381 -4.38 53.42 11.98
N ASN A 382 -4.23 52.12 11.70
CA ASN A 382 -4.76 51.46 10.50
C ASN A 382 -5.41 50.09 10.77
N SER A 383 -5.73 49.76 12.03
CA SER A 383 -6.39 48.50 12.38
C SER A 383 -7.91 48.62 12.32
N LEU A 384 -8.48 48.37 11.14
CA LEU A 384 -9.91 48.09 11.01
C LEU A 384 -10.23 46.77 11.73
N THR A 385 -11.25 46.75 12.61
CA THR A 385 -11.56 45.59 13.45
C THR A 385 -12.30 44.49 12.67
N PRO A 386 -11.88 43.21 12.73
CA PRO A 386 -12.54 42.10 12.02
C PRO A 386 -14.00 41.94 12.41
N SER A 387 -14.84 41.63 11.42
CA SER A 387 -16.24 41.31 11.64
C SER A 387 -16.59 39.85 11.37
N PRO A 388 -17.69 39.34 11.94
CA PRO A 388 -18.16 37.99 11.63
C PRO A 388 -18.71 37.84 10.20
N VAL A 389 -18.84 38.95 9.44
CA VAL A 389 -19.35 38.95 8.06
C VAL A 389 -18.19 39.07 7.07
N GLY A 390 -17.41 37.99 6.96
CA GLY A 390 -16.33 37.88 5.97
C GLY A 390 -15.22 38.91 6.16
N ASP A 391 -14.81 39.56 5.06
CA ASP A 391 -13.72 40.54 5.02
C ASP A 391 -14.17 41.98 5.30
N ILE A 392 -15.44 42.21 5.63
CA ILE A 392 -15.97 43.53 5.93
C ILE A 392 -15.54 43.95 7.35
N SER A 393 -15.16 45.21 7.53
CA SER A 393 -14.75 45.72 8.83
C SER A 393 -15.92 45.96 9.79
N MET A 394 -15.65 45.86 11.09
CA MET A 394 -16.62 46.13 12.15
C MET A 394 -17.10 47.58 12.11
N GLU A 395 -16.25 48.52 11.72
CA GLU A 395 -16.59 49.93 11.56
C GLU A 395 -17.63 50.13 10.45
N THR A 396 -17.50 49.38 9.34
CA THR A 396 -18.49 49.39 8.25
C THR A 396 -19.84 48.83 8.73
N LEU A 397 -19.82 47.75 9.51
CA LEU A 397 -21.03 47.17 10.10
C LEU A 397 -21.67 48.09 11.15
N THR A 398 -20.85 48.78 11.93
CA THR A 398 -21.32 49.74 12.95
C THR A 398 -22.01 50.93 12.29
N GLU A 399 -21.40 51.53 11.26
CA GLU A 399 -22.02 52.61 10.49
C GLU A 399 -23.34 52.17 9.84
N LEU A 400 -23.40 50.93 9.33
CA LEU A 400 -24.63 50.37 8.76
C LEU A 400 -25.72 50.15 9.82
N MET A 401 -25.35 49.69 11.02
CA MET A 401 -26.28 49.50 12.14
C MET A 401 -26.85 50.83 12.63
N GLU A 402 -26.02 51.86 12.75
CA GLU A 402 -26.45 53.21 13.12
C GLU A 402 -27.41 53.79 12.08
N TYR A 403 -27.13 53.59 10.79
CA TYR A 403 -28.05 53.97 9.72
C TYR A 403 -29.38 53.21 9.81
N ALA A 404 -29.36 51.90 10.00
CA ALA A 404 -30.58 51.09 10.14
C ALA A 404 -31.44 51.53 11.34
N GLN A 405 -30.81 51.84 12.48
CA GLN A 405 -31.49 52.39 13.65
C GLN A 405 -32.09 53.77 13.37
N SER A 406 -31.40 54.64 12.61
CA SER A 406 -31.93 55.95 12.20
C SER A 406 -33.18 55.85 11.32
N GLN A 407 -33.33 54.74 10.58
CA GLN A 407 -34.51 54.42 9.77
C GLN A 407 -35.59 53.66 10.56
N GLY A 408 -35.43 53.54 11.89
CA GLY A 408 -36.40 52.90 12.78
C GLY A 408 -36.39 51.36 12.75
N MET A 409 -35.38 50.73 12.14
CA MET A 409 -35.22 49.27 12.15
C MET A 409 -34.44 48.81 13.39
N GLN A 410 -35.04 47.91 14.19
CA GLN A 410 -34.33 47.23 15.26
C GLN A 410 -33.49 46.07 14.70
N VAL A 411 -32.19 46.12 14.98
CA VAL A 411 -31.20 45.10 14.64
C VAL A 411 -30.84 44.34 15.91
N ASP A 412 -31.19 43.05 15.98
CA ASP A 412 -30.87 42.14 17.07
C ASP A 412 -29.75 41.14 16.67
N GLU A 413 -29.15 40.45 17.64
CA GLU A 413 -28.07 39.47 17.39
C GLU A 413 -28.48 38.37 16.40
N THR A 414 -29.75 37.97 16.42
CA THR A 414 -30.31 36.97 15.50
C THR A 414 -30.26 37.43 14.04
N ARG A 415 -30.50 38.71 13.77
CA ARG A 415 -30.37 39.27 12.41
C ARG A 415 -28.91 39.45 12.00
N MET A 416 -28.04 39.82 12.93
CA MET A 416 -26.61 39.98 12.68
C MET A 416 -25.93 38.68 12.24
N SER A 417 -26.31 37.56 12.84
CA SER A 417 -25.77 36.23 12.48
C SER A 417 -26.21 35.72 11.09
N ARG A 418 -27.17 36.38 10.44
CA ARG A 418 -27.69 35.99 9.11
C ARG A 418 -27.22 36.93 8.00
N LEU A 419 -26.38 37.91 8.31
CA LEU A 419 -25.81 38.83 7.33
C LEU A 419 -24.75 38.11 6.49
N THR A 420 -24.90 38.19 5.17
CA THR A 420 -23.85 37.78 4.21
C THR A 420 -23.12 39.01 3.69
N VAL A 421 -21.91 38.82 3.15
CA VAL A 421 -21.09 39.89 2.54
C VAL A 421 -21.91 40.65 1.49
N GLU A 422 -22.59 39.94 0.60
CA GLU A 422 -23.41 40.52 -0.48
C GLU A 422 -24.61 41.33 0.06
N MET A 423 -25.23 40.90 1.17
CA MET A 423 -26.29 41.66 1.82
C MET A 423 -25.77 42.98 2.39
N VAL A 424 -24.62 42.95 3.07
CA VAL A 424 -24.00 44.14 3.67
C VAL A 424 -23.59 45.14 2.59
N GLU A 425 -23.01 44.69 1.46
CA GLU A 425 -22.67 45.57 0.35
C GLU A 425 -23.87 46.26 -0.28
N ASN A 426 -24.96 45.53 -0.47
CA ASN A 426 -26.21 46.09 -1.00
C ASN A 426 -26.81 47.12 -0.05
N TYR A 427 -26.83 46.86 1.26
CA TYR A 427 -27.33 47.82 2.24
C TYR A 427 -26.43 49.05 2.38
N SER A 428 -25.10 48.88 2.40
CA SER A 428 -24.16 50.00 2.42
C SER A 428 -24.30 50.88 1.19
N LYS A 429 -24.52 50.30 0.01
CA LYS A 429 -24.76 51.05 -1.23
C LYS A 429 -26.07 51.86 -1.19
N MET A 430 -27.13 51.33 -0.59
CA MET A 430 -28.38 52.07 -0.38
C MET A 430 -28.24 53.19 0.66
N ALA A 431 -27.43 52.96 1.69
CA ALA A 431 -27.15 53.91 2.76
C ALA A 431 -26.12 55.00 2.38
N GLY A 432 -25.41 54.83 1.26
CA GLY A 432 -24.31 55.72 0.86
C GLY A 432 -23.05 55.55 1.72
N ILE A 433 -22.91 54.41 2.39
CA ILE A 433 -21.78 54.07 3.26
C ILE A 433 -20.70 53.39 2.41
N GLU A 434 -19.46 53.84 2.54
CA GLU A 434 -18.32 53.23 1.86
C GLU A 434 -17.93 51.92 2.56
N VAL A 435 -17.93 50.81 1.82
CA VAL A 435 -17.59 49.49 2.38
C VAL A 435 -16.09 49.41 2.61
N ARG A 436 -15.67 49.42 3.88
CA ARG A 436 -14.27 49.23 4.25
C ARG A 436 -14.04 47.74 4.49
N ARG A 437 -13.26 47.12 3.60
CA ARG A 437 -12.82 45.73 3.74
C ARG A 437 -11.48 45.70 4.45
N ILE A 438 -11.36 44.79 5.40
CA ILE A 438 -10.06 44.39 5.92
C ILE A 438 -9.42 43.56 4.83
N LYS A 439 -8.14 43.80 4.56
CA LYS A 439 -7.34 42.84 3.80
C LYS A 439 -7.30 41.55 4.62
N THR A 440 -8.28 40.67 4.42
CA THR A 440 -8.04 39.25 4.59
C THR A 440 -6.82 39.02 3.72
N ALA A 441 -5.73 38.58 4.33
CA ALA A 441 -4.61 38.13 3.56
C ALA A 441 -5.19 37.18 2.49
N GLU A 442 -5.06 37.52 1.20
CA GLU A 442 -4.75 36.47 0.22
C GLU A 442 -3.78 35.54 0.95
N PRO A 443 -3.96 34.20 0.94
CA PRO A 443 -2.98 33.33 1.57
C PRO A 443 -1.66 33.87 1.06
N ALA A 444 -0.88 34.45 1.97
CA ALA A 444 0.36 35.04 1.56
C ALA A 444 0.98 33.89 0.78
N GLN A 445 1.41 34.16 -0.45
CA GLN A 445 2.58 33.45 -0.91
C GLN A 445 3.50 33.62 0.26
N ALA A 446 3.56 32.59 1.09
CA ALA A 446 4.61 32.47 2.04
C ALA A 446 5.79 32.56 1.08
N THR A 447 6.47 33.70 1.10
CA THR A 447 7.85 33.63 1.50
C THR A 447 7.83 32.73 2.71
N LYS A 448 7.89 31.42 2.42
CA LYS A 448 8.57 30.46 3.24
C LYS A 448 9.88 31.19 3.46
N THR A 449 9.98 31.94 4.54
CA THR A 449 11.14 31.75 5.40
C THR A 449 11.10 30.26 5.65
N SER A 450 11.75 29.54 4.74
CA SER A 450 11.94 28.13 4.82
C SER A 450 12.82 27.98 6.04
N LYS A 451 12.20 27.86 7.22
CA LYS A 451 12.59 26.73 8.04
C LYS A 451 12.28 25.52 7.14
N LYS A 452 13.25 25.18 6.29
CA LYS A 452 13.21 23.96 5.51
C LYS A 452 13.15 22.89 6.59
N GLU A 453 12.02 22.20 6.69
CA GLU A 453 11.95 20.98 7.50
C GLU A 453 13.12 20.11 7.05
N LYS A 454 13.91 19.62 8.01
CA LYS A 454 14.89 18.59 7.71
C LYS A 454 14.14 17.41 7.12
N SER A 455 14.81 16.60 6.30
CA SER A 455 14.20 15.36 5.79
C SER A 455 13.63 14.58 6.98
N PRO A 456 12.34 14.20 6.98
CA PRO A 456 11.72 13.47 8.09
C PRO A 456 12.50 12.19 8.45
N TRP A 457 13.14 11.57 7.46
CA TRP A 457 14.00 10.41 7.65
C TRP A 457 15.29 10.74 8.38
N LEU A 458 15.93 11.88 8.10
CA LEU A 458 17.12 12.31 8.82
C LEU A 458 16.77 12.65 10.27
N GLU A 459 15.65 13.34 10.51
CA GLU A 459 15.19 13.59 11.87
C GLU A 459 14.90 12.28 12.62
N TYR A 460 14.24 11.33 11.98
CA TYR A 460 13.93 10.04 12.59
C TYR A 460 15.19 9.25 12.97
N ILE A 461 16.18 9.12 12.07
CA ILE A 461 17.41 8.40 12.41
C ILE A 461 18.21 9.12 13.50
N ASP A 462 18.30 10.45 13.44
CA ASP A 462 19.04 11.25 14.42
C ASP A 462 18.39 11.19 15.81
N GLU A 463 17.06 11.13 15.88
CA GLU A 463 16.29 11.13 17.14
C GLU A 463 16.08 9.73 17.73
N GLN A 464 15.88 8.70 16.90
CA GLN A 464 15.37 7.38 17.32
C GLN A 464 16.33 6.23 17.04
N ARG A 465 17.34 6.43 16.17
CA ARG A 465 18.24 5.36 15.73
C ARG A 465 19.71 5.78 15.76
N ASP A 466 20.08 6.75 16.59
CA ASP A 466 21.45 7.23 16.79
C ASP A 466 22.23 7.55 15.48
N GLY A 467 21.51 7.97 14.43
CA GLY A 467 22.07 8.25 13.10
C GLY A 467 22.37 7.00 12.26
N GLU A 468 22.04 5.81 12.73
CA GLU A 468 22.14 4.56 11.97
C GLU A 468 21.29 4.65 10.69
N GLY A 469 21.81 4.09 9.59
CA GLY A 469 21.11 4.08 8.29
C GLY A 469 21.61 5.09 7.26
N PHE A 470 22.56 5.95 7.61
CA PHE A 470 23.18 6.90 6.69
C PHE A 470 24.70 6.88 6.81
N VAL A 471 25.40 6.53 5.74
CA VAL A 471 26.86 6.64 5.62
C VAL A 471 27.20 8.08 5.28
N GLN A 472 28.01 8.72 6.13
CA GLN A 472 28.43 10.10 5.89
C GLN A 472 29.25 10.21 4.61
N TRP A 473 29.04 11.29 3.85
CA TRP A 473 29.82 11.56 2.64
C TRP A 473 31.30 11.72 2.97
N GLN A 474 32.14 10.81 2.49
CA GLN A 474 33.58 10.81 2.69
C GLN A 474 34.31 10.86 1.36
N TRP A 475 35.41 11.62 1.32
CA TRP A 475 36.24 11.70 0.12
C TRP A 475 36.99 10.39 -0.10
N HIS A 476 36.92 9.88 -1.32
CA HIS A 476 37.62 8.69 -1.76
C HIS A 476 38.37 8.97 -3.07
N ASP A 477 39.49 8.26 -3.28
CA ASP A 477 40.27 8.33 -4.51
C ASP A 477 39.83 7.18 -5.42
N HIS A 478 39.09 7.52 -6.48
CA HIS A 478 38.61 6.59 -7.49
C HIS A 478 39.62 6.45 -8.63
N PRO A 479 39.89 5.24 -9.15
CA PRO A 479 40.88 5.05 -10.21
C PRO A 479 40.57 5.80 -11.52
N GLU A 480 39.31 5.82 -11.93
CA GLU A 480 38.80 6.44 -13.18
C GLU A 480 38.38 7.90 -12.98
N TYR A 481 37.58 8.18 -11.95
CA TYR A 481 37.00 9.52 -11.71
C TYR A 481 37.86 10.45 -10.84
N GLY A 482 38.96 9.96 -10.28
CA GLY A 482 39.76 10.73 -9.33
C GLY A 482 39.01 10.98 -8.02
N ARG A 483 38.95 12.22 -7.54
CA ARG A 483 38.36 12.55 -6.23
C ARG A 483 36.83 12.50 -6.28
N VAL A 484 36.24 11.56 -5.56
CA VAL A 484 34.78 11.39 -5.43
C VAL A 484 34.37 11.43 -3.95
N GLN A 485 33.08 11.59 -3.66
CA GLN A 485 32.56 11.34 -2.32
C GLN A 485 31.67 10.10 -2.31
N ILE A 486 31.84 9.23 -1.32
CA ILE A 486 31.05 8.02 -1.13
C ILE A 486 30.22 8.18 0.15
N GLY A 487 28.94 7.83 0.10
CA GLY A 487 28.02 7.88 1.22
C GLY A 487 26.56 7.88 0.79
N GLY A 488 25.66 8.14 1.72
CA GLY A 488 24.22 8.16 1.46
C GLY A 488 23.43 7.18 2.34
N TRP A 489 22.18 6.96 1.96
CA TRP A 489 21.31 6.03 2.67
C TRP A 489 21.76 4.59 2.47
N ILE A 490 21.83 3.82 3.56
CA ILE A 490 22.02 2.37 3.50
C ILE A 490 20.82 1.76 2.74
N PRO A 491 21.06 0.96 1.67
CA PRO A 491 19.98 0.32 0.93
C PRO A 491 19.05 -0.50 1.83
N GLY A 492 17.74 -0.49 1.57
CA GLY A 492 16.75 -1.25 2.34
C GLY A 492 16.44 -0.71 3.76
N TYR A 493 17.26 0.19 4.31
CA TYR A 493 17.10 0.68 5.69
C TYR A 493 15.75 1.38 5.94
N ARG A 494 15.34 2.24 5.00
CA ARG A 494 14.06 2.99 5.09
C ARG A 494 12.82 2.12 4.90
N MET A 495 13.01 0.84 4.58
CA MET A 495 11.94 -0.13 4.33
C MET A 495 11.93 -1.25 5.38
N THR A 496 12.91 -1.27 6.29
CA THR A 496 13.07 -2.32 7.28
C THR A 496 12.91 -1.73 8.68
N PRO A 497 11.95 -2.21 9.49
CA PRO A 497 11.84 -1.80 10.88
C PRO A 497 13.08 -2.21 11.67
N PRO A 498 13.35 -1.56 12.81
CA PRO A 498 14.26 -2.11 13.82
C PRO A 498 13.85 -3.53 14.22
N GLU A 499 14.80 -4.40 14.57
CA GLU A 499 14.52 -5.81 14.93
C GLU A 499 13.46 -5.91 16.05
N GLU A 500 13.54 -4.99 17.02
CA GLU A 500 12.63 -4.90 18.17
C GLU A 500 11.17 -4.60 17.78
N GLU A 501 10.94 -3.98 16.62
CA GLU A 501 9.60 -3.59 16.16
C GLU A 501 8.89 -4.71 15.38
N PHE A 502 9.59 -5.71 14.84
CA PHE A 502 9.00 -6.72 13.95
C PHE A 502 7.77 -7.42 14.55
N ASP A 503 7.83 -7.80 15.82
CA ASP A 503 6.71 -8.47 16.50
C ASP A 503 5.47 -7.54 16.62
N GLU A 504 5.68 -6.24 16.82
CA GLU A 504 4.58 -5.27 16.81
C GLU A 504 4.02 -5.06 15.40
N VAL A 505 4.89 -4.95 14.40
CA VAL A 505 4.48 -4.83 12.99
C VAL A 505 3.65 -6.05 12.59
N ALA A 506 4.14 -7.26 12.87
CA ALA A 506 3.45 -8.51 12.54
C ALA A 506 2.05 -8.58 13.16
N ARG A 507 1.92 -8.23 14.45
CA ARG A 507 0.60 -8.18 15.11
C ARG A 507 -0.35 -7.17 14.49
N LYS A 508 0.13 -5.96 14.16
CA LYS A 508 -0.68 -4.94 13.47
C LYS A 508 -1.12 -5.41 12.09
N GLN A 509 -0.23 -6.03 11.33
CA GLN A 509 -0.51 -6.57 10.01
C GLN A 509 -1.52 -7.73 10.10
N ALA A 510 -1.32 -8.70 11.00
CA ALA A 510 -2.26 -9.79 11.23
C ALA A 510 -3.66 -9.28 11.64
N ALA A 511 -3.72 -8.30 12.55
CA ALA A 511 -4.98 -7.67 12.94
C ALA A 511 -5.70 -7.00 11.77
N PHE A 512 -4.97 -6.30 10.89
CA PHE A 512 -5.55 -5.74 9.68
C PHE A 512 -6.07 -6.82 8.72
N LEU A 513 -5.34 -7.91 8.52
CA LEU A 513 -5.74 -9.00 7.63
C LEU A 513 -7.00 -9.72 8.12
N VAL A 514 -7.14 -9.91 9.43
CA VAL A 514 -8.38 -10.40 10.06
C VAL A 514 -9.55 -9.46 9.75
N GLN A 515 -9.37 -8.15 9.98
CA GLN A 515 -10.41 -7.17 9.65
C GLN A 515 -10.72 -7.09 8.15
N LEU A 516 -9.72 -7.33 7.28
CA LEU A 516 -9.90 -7.36 5.84
C LEU A 516 -10.81 -8.54 5.43
N MET A 517 -10.62 -9.71 6.03
CA MET A 517 -11.45 -10.89 5.78
C MET A 517 -12.89 -10.72 6.29
N ASP A 518 -13.09 -9.97 7.38
CA ASP A 518 -14.44 -9.64 7.90
C ASP A 518 -15.25 -8.77 6.93
N LEU A 519 -14.57 -8.03 6.05
CA LEU A 519 -15.18 -7.17 5.03
C LEU A 519 -15.56 -7.91 3.76
N TYR A 520 -15.25 -9.21 3.65
CA TYR A 520 -15.55 -9.99 2.46
C TYR A 520 -17.05 -10.04 2.16
N PRO A 521 -17.43 -10.23 0.88
CA PRO A 521 -18.82 -10.35 0.50
C PRO A 521 -19.50 -11.52 1.21
N ARG A 522 -20.74 -11.31 1.66
CA ARG A 522 -21.60 -12.34 2.25
C ARG A 522 -22.88 -12.40 1.43
N LEU A 523 -22.96 -13.40 0.55
CA LEU A 523 -24.09 -13.56 -0.37
C LEU A 523 -25.20 -14.37 0.28
N GLU A 524 -26.43 -13.85 0.19
CA GLU A 524 -27.62 -14.52 0.68
C GLU A 524 -28.78 -14.40 -0.31
N LEU A 525 -29.65 -15.41 -0.33
CA LEU A 525 -30.93 -15.34 -1.02
C LEU A 525 -32.00 -14.88 -0.02
N GLU A 526 -32.56 -13.71 -0.27
CA GLU A 526 -33.65 -13.13 0.52
C GLU A 526 -34.91 -12.96 -0.35
N ASP A 527 -36.03 -12.66 0.33
CA ASP A 527 -37.29 -12.26 -0.30
C ASP A 527 -37.81 -13.26 -1.35
N LEU A 528 -37.64 -14.57 -1.15
CA LEU A 528 -38.27 -15.58 -2.01
C LEU A 528 -39.79 -15.56 -1.82
N GLN A 529 -40.47 -14.84 -2.69
CA GLN A 529 -41.92 -14.70 -2.68
C GLN A 529 -42.52 -15.45 -3.87
N VAL A 530 -43.49 -16.31 -3.59
CA VAL A 530 -44.25 -17.02 -4.61
C VAL A 530 -45.70 -16.55 -4.53
N LYS A 531 -46.19 -15.93 -5.60
CA LYS A 531 -47.58 -15.47 -5.70
C LYS A 531 -48.31 -16.30 -6.75
N ARG A 532 -49.43 -16.89 -6.37
CA ARG A 532 -50.31 -17.58 -7.32
C ARG A 532 -51.03 -16.55 -8.21
N LEU A 533 -50.91 -16.67 -9.53
CA LEU A 533 -51.62 -15.83 -10.50
C LEU A 533 -52.86 -16.54 -11.06
N SER A 534 -52.77 -17.84 -11.31
CA SER A 534 -53.91 -18.69 -11.70
C SER A 534 -53.63 -20.16 -11.39
N ARG A 535 -54.44 -21.09 -11.92
CA ARG A 535 -54.20 -22.54 -11.74
C ARG A 535 -52.85 -22.92 -12.35
N ASN A 536 -51.97 -23.54 -11.56
CA ASN A 536 -50.60 -23.90 -11.92
C ASN A 536 -49.70 -22.74 -12.40
N ILE A 537 -50.14 -21.47 -12.35
CA ILE A 537 -49.31 -20.34 -12.77
C ILE A 537 -48.91 -19.51 -11.56
N TYR A 538 -47.61 -19.37 -11.36
CA TYR A 538 -47.00 -18.66 -10.24
C TYR A 538 -46.07 -17.56 -10.72
N GLU A 539 -46.10 -16.44 -10.03
CA GLU A 539 -45.07 -15.42 -10.05
C GLU A 539 -44.08 -15.69 -8.93
N VAL A 540 -42.80 -15.73 -9.27
CA VAL A 540 -41.71 -15.99 -8.32
C VAL A 540 -40.78 -14.80 -8.34
N GLU A 541 -40.55 -14.19 -7.19
CA GLU A 541 -39.55 -13.16 -6.99
C GLU A 541 -38.50 -13.65 -6.00
N ALA A 542 -37.23 -13.36 -6.26
CA ALA A 542 -36.12 -13.66 -5.35
C ALA A 542 -35.08 -12.54 -5.43
N THR A 543 -34.42 -12.26 -4.31
CA THR A 543 -33.38 -11.23 -4.24
C THR A 543 -32.06 -11.84 -3.79
N LEU A 544 -31.00 -11.62 -4.57
CA LEU A 544 -29.64 -11.89 -4.14
C LEU A 544 -29.09 -10.65 -3.43
N VAL A 545 -28.68 -10.81 -2.18
CA VAL A 545 -28.20 -9.73 -1.31
C VAL A 545 -26.73 -9.96 -0.96
N ASN A 546 -25.98 -8.87 -0.77
CA ASN A 546 -24.62 -8.90 -0.25
C ASN A 546 -24.50 -8.03 1.02
N ASP A 547 -24.46 -8.68 2.18
CA ASP A 547 -24.32 -8.03 3.49
C ASP A 547 -22.86 -7.83 3.93
N GLY A 548 -21.91 -8.28 3.10
CA GLY A 548 -20.50 -7.95 3.25
C GLY A 548 -20.22 -6.52 2.79
N PHE A 549 -19.13 -5.91 3.28
CA PHE A 549 -18.77 -4.55 2.88
C PHE A 549 -18.29 -4.48 1.43
N MET A 550 -17.42 -5.42 1.03
CA MET A 550 -16.87 -5.46 -0.32
C MET A 550 -17.93 -5.89 -1.34
N PRO A 551 -17.82 -5.43 -2.61
CA PRO A 551 -18.67 -5.93 -3.67
C PRO A 551 -18.36 -7.40 -3.99
N ALA A 552 -19.39 -8.20 -4.27
CA ALA A 552 -19.24 -9.56 -4.75
C ALA A 552 -18.83 -9.57 -6.24
N GLY A 553 -17.57 -9.19 -6.50
CA GLY A 553 -17.01 -8.96 -7.84
C GLY A 553 -16.82 -7.46 -8.10
N THR A 554 -15.59 -7.08 -8.44
CA THR A 554 -15.20 -5.68 -8.73
C THR A 554 -15.82 -5.16 -10.01
N ALA A 555 -15.81 -3.84 -10.20
CA ALA A 555 -16.17 -3.24 -11.48
C ALA A 555 -15.24 -3.75 -12.60
N MET A 556 -13.95 -3.96 -12.28
CA MET A 556 -12.99 -4.53 -13.21
C MET A 556 -13.34 -5.97 -13.64
N ALA A 557 -13.76 -6.82 -12.69
CA ALA A 557 -14.24 -8.18 -12.97
C ALA A 557 -15.45 -8.19 -13.91
N SER A 558 -16.36 -7.21 -13.76
CA SER A 558 -17.51 -7.04 -14.63
C SER A 558 -17.11 -6.58 -16.05
N LYS A 559 -16.07 -5.75 -16.17
CA LYS A 559 -15.53 -5.27 -17.45
C LYS A 559 -14.81 -6.36 -18.23
N ASN A 560 -13.83 -7.05 -17.63
CA ASN A 560 -13.04 -8.06 -18.34
C ASN A 560 -13.75 -9.44 -18.45
N ARG A 561 -14.75 -9.69 -17.60
CA ARG A 561 -15.50 -10.96 -17.51
C ARG A 561 -14.60 -12.19 -17.34
N ARG A 562 -13.40 -12.03 -16.78
CA ARG A 562 -12.48 -13.13 -16.49
C ARG A 562 -12.98 -13.98 -15.33
N SER A 563 -13.45 -13.33 -14.26
CA SER A 563 -14.17 -14.00 -13.18
C SER A 563 -15.51 -14.50 -13.70
N ARG A 564 -15.87 -15.75 -13.36
CA ARG A 564 -17.18 -16.30 -13.74
C ARG A 564 -18.30 -15.53 -13.02
N PRO A 565 -19.43 -15.27 -13.69
CA PRO A 565 -20.55 -14.60 -13.04
C PRO A 565 -21.17 -15.49 -11.96
N HIS A 566 -21.79 -14.86 -10.96
CA HIS A 566 -22.76 -15.53 -10.10
C HIS A 566 -23.99 -15.89 -10.93
N VAL A 567 -24.38 -17.16 -10.88
CA VAL A 567 -25.44 -17.72 -11.72
C VAL A 567 -26.67 -18.00 -10.87
N VAL A 568 -27.75 -17.27 -11.13
CA VAL A 568 -29.04 -17.45 -10.43
C VAL A 568 -29.99 -18.23 -11.33
N ARG A 569 -30.56 -19.32 -10.79
CA ARG A 569 -31.44 -20.24 -11.52
C ARG A 569 -32.68 -20.55 -10.73
N ILE A 570 -33.80 -20.62 -11.43
CA ILE A 570 -35.03 -21.21 -10.92
C ILE A 570 -35.03 -22.72 -11.20
N GLY A 571 -35.42 -23.52 -10.21
CA GLY A 571 -35.41 -24.99 -10.24
C GLY A 571 -36.64 -25.58 -10.92
N VAL A 572 -36.93 -25.13 -12.15
CA VAL A 572 -37.99 -25.69 -13.00
C VAL A 572 -37.46 -25.96 -14.40
N ASP A 573 -38.17 -26.80 -15.16
CA ASP A 573 -37.85 -27.03 -16.57
C ASP A 573 -37.99 -25.74 -17.38
N LYS A 574 -37.18 -25.62 -18.43
CA LYS A 574 -37.14 -24.39 -19.25
C LYS A 574 -38.50 -24.11 -19.91
N GLU A 575 -39.21 -25.16 -20.29
CA GLU A 575 -40.52 -25.13 -20.95
C GLU A 575 -41.62 -24.63 -20.00
N SER A 576 -41.44 -24.81 -18.69
CA SER A 576 -42.33 -24.31 -17.64
C SER A 576 -42.20 -22.81 -17.40
N ILE A 577 -41.21 -22.13 -17.98
CA ILE A 577 -41.02 -20.69 -17.78
C ILE A 577 -41.85 -19.92 -18.82
N VAL A 578 -42.97 -19.37 -18.36
CA VAL A 578 -43.89 -18.54 -19.17
C VAL A 578 -43.28 -17.16 -19.44
N SER A 579 -42.59 -16.57 -18.46
CA SER A 579 -41.90 -15.29 -18.58
C SER A 579 -40.69 -15.21 -17.65
N GLY A 580 -39.64 -14.51 -18.07
CA GLY A 580 -38.36 -14.42 -17.35
C GLY A 580 -37.23 -15.22 -18.02
N THR A 581 -36.01 -15.08 -17.50
CA THR A 581 -34.84 -15.79 -18.06
C THR A 581 -34.53 -17.02 -17.20
N PRO A 582 -34.36 -18.23 -17.77
CA PRO A 582 -34.07 -19.43 -16.98
C PRO A 582 -32.79 -19.32 -16.13
N VAL A 583 -31.82 -18.54 -16.61
CA VAL A 583 -30.52 -18.34 -15.98
C VAL A 583 -30.16 -16.86 -16.01
N HIS A 584 -30.07 -16.23 -14.85
CA HIS A 584 -29.52 -14.88 -14.71
C HIS A 584 -28.02 -14.96 -14.39
N LYS A 585 -27.23 -14.09 -15.02
CA LYS A 585 -25.78 -13.96 -14.77
C LYS A 585 -25.51 -12.58 -14.22
N THR A 586 -24.90 -12.49 -13.05
CA THR A 586 -24.45 -11.23 -12.47
C THR A 586 -22.97 -11.30 -12.12
N TRP A 587 -22.19 -10.31 -12.54
CA TRP A 587 -20.75 -10.22 -12.23
C TRP A 587 -20.46 -9.46 -10.94
N THR A 588 -21.40 -8.64 -10.49
CA THR A 588 -21.24 -7.83 -9.28
C THR A 588 -22.55 -7.81 -8.50
N VAL A 589 -22.43 -7.89 -7.18
CA VAL A 589 -23.48 -7.50 -6.24
C VAL A 589 -22.84 -6.46 -5.34
N PRO A 590 -23.29 -5.19 -5.36
CA PRO A 590 -22.69 -4.14 -4.52
C PRO A 590 -22.64 -4.58 -3.07
N GLY A 591 -21.58 -4.23 -2.35
CA GLY A 591 -21.51 -4.49 -0.91
C GLY A 591 -22.36 -3.52 -0.11
N SER A 592 -22.29 -3.66 1.21
CA SER A 592 -23.04 -2.86 2.19
C SER A 592 -24.56 -2.92 1.97
N GLY A 593 -25.09 -4.13 1.74
CA GLY A 593 -26.53 -4.39 1.58
C GLY A 593 -27.04 -4.24 0.14
N GLY A 594 -26.16 -4.33 -0.86
CA GLY A 594 -26.57 -4.29 -2.27
C GLY A 594 -27.47 -5.46 -2.65
N ARG A 595 -28.45 -5.21 -3.54
CA ARG A 595 -29.53 -6.16 -3.89
C ARG A 595 -29.69 -6.28 -5.40
N ASN A 596 -29.77 -7.51 -5.89
CA ASN A 596 -30.17 -7.82 -7.27
C ASN A 596 -31.46 -8.65 -7.26
N LYS A 597 -32.52 -8.11 -7.85
CA LYS A 597 -33.85 -8.74 -7.89
C LYS A 597 -34.06 -9.53 -9.17
N TYR A 598 -34.69 -10.69 -9.04
CA TYR A 598 -35.04 -11.58 -10.14
C TYR A 598 -36.53 -11.94 -10.07
N ARG A 599 -37.16 -12.07 -11.24
CA ARG A 599 -38.59 -12.36 -11.37
C ARG A 599 -38.85 -13.35 -12.50
N TRP A 600 -39.72 -14.30 -12.22
CA TRP A 600 -40.19 -15.30 -13.17
C TRP A 600 -41.71 -15.44 -13.10
N ILE A 601 -42.32 -15.84 -14.22
CA ILE A 601 -43.66 -16.41 -14.25
C ILE A 601 -43.51 -17.84 -14.76
N ILE A 602 -43.99 -18.80 -13.98
CA ILE A 602 -43.81 -20.23 -14.24
C ILE A 602 -45.15 -20.97 -14.24
N GLU A 603 -45.23 -22.01 -15.06
CA GLU A 603 -46.23 -23.08 -14.97
C GLU A 603 -45.65 -24.22 -14.12
N HIS A 604 -46.15 -24.41 -12.91
CA HIS A 604 -45.64 -25.39 -11.95
C HIS A 604 -46.80 -26.12 -11.26
N PRO A 605 -46.70 -27.44 -10.98
CA PRO A 605 -47.76 -28.17 -10.29
C PRO A 605 -48.07 -27.61 -8.90
N ASP A 606 -49.36 -27.48 -8.59
CA ASP A 606 -49.81 -27.14 -7.24
C ASP A 606 -49.28 -28.18 -6.22
N GLY A 607 -48.69 -27.70 -5.11
CA GLY A 607 -48.22 -28.52 -4.00
C GLY A 607 -46.74 -28.93 -4.08
N GLU A 608 -46.07 -28.70 -5.21
CA GLU A 608 -44.62 -28.94 -5.32
C GLU A 608 -43.82 -27.69 -4.90
N PRO A 609 -42.66 -27.87 -4.23
CA PRO A 609 -41.81 -26.75 -3.87
C PRO A 609 -41.19 -26.11 -5.12
N ILE A 610 -41.03 -24.79 -5.07
CA ILE A 610 -40.25 -24.03 -6.05
C ILE A 610 -38.91 -23.67 -5.40
N GLN A 611 -37.82 -24.06 -6.04
CA GLN A 611 -36.47 -23.76 -5.57
C GLN A 611 -35.83 -22.65 -6.43
N VAL A 612 -35.08 -21.75 -5.80
CA VAL A 612 -34.15 -20.83 -6.46
C VAL A 612 -32.76 -21.13 -5.93
N SER A 613 -31.77 -21.18 -6.83
CA SER A 613 -30.38 -21.46 -6.49
C SER A 613 -29.44 -20.41 -7.08
N VAL A 614 -28.35 -20.16 -6.37
CA VAL A 614 -27.24 -19.30 -6.80
C VAL A 614 -25.98 -20.15 -6.78
N TYR A 615 -25.25 -20.16 -7.89
CA TYR A 615 -23.91 -20.73 -7.94
C TYR A 615 -22.89 -19.61 -8.12
N SER A 616 -21.89 -19.58 -7.25
CA SER A 616 -20.71 -18.74 -7.34
C SER A 616 -19.45 -19.60 -7.34
N GLU A 617 -18.57 -19.35 -8.31
CA GLU A 617 -17.24 -19.95 -8.31
C GLU A 617 -16.38 -19.47 -7.14
N LYS A 618 -16.67 -18.29 -6.57
CA LYS A 618 -15.93 -17.72 -5.43
C LYS A 618 -16.57 -18.01 -4.07
N PHE A 619 -17.90 -18.06 -4.01
CA PHE A 619 -18.66 -18.12 -2.74
C PHE A 619 -19.49 -19.40 -2.55
N GLY A 620 -19.33 -20.39 -3.43
CA GLY A 620 -20.06 -21.66 -3.34
C GLY A 620 -21.48 -21.59 -3.88
N SER A 621 -22.33 -22.51 -3.41
CA SER A 621 -23.73 -22.61 -3.83
C SER A 621 -24.68 -22.24 -2.69
N LEU A 622 -25.74 -21.51 -3.02
CA LEU A 622 -26.83 -21.16 -2.11
C LEU A 622 -28.14 -21.61 -2.73
N SER A 623 -29.12 -22.03 -1.93
CA SER A 623 -30.45 -22.34 -2.45
C SER A 623 -31.54 -22.10 -1.41
N GLN A 624 -32.72 -21.70 -1.87
CA GLN A 624 -33.91 -21.49 -1.05
C GLN A 624 -35.12 -22.11 -1.74
N SER A 625 -36.04 -22.68 -0.97
CA SER A 625 -37.26 -23.31 -1.48
C SER A 625 -38.50 -22.73 -0.81
N HIS A 626 -39.60 -22.61 -1.55
CA HIS A 626 -40.90 -22.18 -1.06
C HIS A 626 -41.97 -23.22 -1.40
N GLN A 627 -42.80 -23.59 -0.42
CA GLN A 627 -43.90 -24.54 -0.63
C GLN A 627 -45.12 -23.83 -1.23
N THR A 628 -45.67 -24.37 -2.33
CA THR A 628 -46.82 -23.76 -3.01
C THR A 628 -48.15 -24.04 -2.32
N SER A 629 -48.22 -25.04 -1.44
CA SER A 629 -49.41 -25.43 -0.68
C SER A 629 -49.90 -24.40 0.34
N GLU A 630 -49.06 -23.40 0.67
CA GLU A 630 -49.35 -22.38 1.68
C GLU A 630 -50.05 -21.14 1.09
N LEU A 631 -50.22 -21.08 -0.23
CA LEU A 631 -50.72 -19.90 -0.94
C LEU A 631 -52.24 -19.95 -1.10
N LYS A 632 -52.94 -19.05 -0.38
CA LYS A 632 -54.37 -18.79 -0.61
C LYS A 632 -54.55 -17.99 -1.91
N GLU A 633 -55.58 -18.31 -2.69
CA GLU A 633 -56.02 -17.47 -3.81
C GLU A 633 -56.30 -16.04 -3.30
N GLN A 634 -55.52 -15.06 -3.74
CA GLN A 634 -55.93 -13.66 -3.61
C GLN A 634 -57.00 -13.42 -4.67
N GLY A 635 -58.25 -13.59 -4.24
CA GLY A 635 -59.43 -13.32 -5.04
C GLY A 635 -59.48 -11.86 -5.54
N GLN A 636 -60.02 -11.75 -6.75
CA GLN A 636 -60.26 -10.58 -7.60
C GLN A 636 -60.70 -9.30 -6.90
#